data_AF-A0AAT9LHD6-F1
#
_entry.id   AF-A0AAT9LHD6-F1
#
_cell.length_a   1.000
_cell.length_b   1.000
_cell.length_c   1.000
_cell.angle_alpha   90.00
_cell.angle_beta   90.00
_cell.angle_gamma   90.00
#
_symmetry.space_group_name_H-M   'P 1'
#
loop_
_entity.id
_entity.type
_entity.pdbx_description
1 polymer ?
#
loop_
_entity_poly.entity_id
_entity_poly.type
_entity_poly.pdbx_seq_one_letter_code
_entity_poly.pdbx_strand_id
1 'polypeptide(L)'
;MANIAYLSLPLYGHVYPTLNFAEELVRRGHHVTYATSESHAEAVARTGARLLAYPEAMARNATFAGMDEVTTVKATLMGLRFVEQSLLLVDDLAAGLAEERPDLVVADALMFDVASVLARRWQVPAVVTHLHFAFDRNVDWRPQRLARAFPDLGDPELLDLAGRLGKAKAELGLGEDEAAATRELGLAFLPPSFQPDREKFGPHLQFVGPAVDGRSYAGDWQPPTDGKPVLLASLGSMVRQDGDFITLCIEAFGDLDWHIVLSLGGEDDGGREYPPNFEVRSWVPQRPVLSRAAVYLNNGGMGSIMTAVREGTPLLLAPELIDHQDVTAAAVDAGVARRIDLSQATAAELQQAVLDVAADEQMRAAVAVLRQEILDMRGAERAADIVEDRLRELAALSEVGSTALGVAMARAEESMRPDRLFDDELAADFVRASGIWQAQRYDEDNTVVRSAMGDYVALRTRLFDDFLLAAGCPQVVVVAAGLDSRAFRLPWADGVRVFEVDRADVLQVKESVLGRLGARPSCDRVVVTADLRGNWAQSLLDDGFDPTLPTAWLVEGLVVYLTEQDTDRMLAKITKLSAPGSRIAVEALTRHMLLTEPARQVLATGQDEALATLVSLWRNESTAEPTEWITTHGWRAHTRDLAEVAAEHDRPMPPTFDPRQPDTSRVVLLFGER
;
A
#
# COMPACT_ATOMS: atom_id res chain seq x y z
N MET A 1 -12.31 11.65 -10.45
CA MET A 1 -11.50 12.81 -10.02
C MET A 1 -11.28 12.67 -8.52
N ALA A 2 -10.04 12.82 -8.07
CA ALA A 2 -9.65 12.70 -6.66
C ALA A 2 -8.52 13.70 -6.37
N ASN A 3 -8.42 14.14 -5.12
CA ASN A 3 -7.31 14.93 -4.59
C ASN A 3 -6.20 13.99 -4.10
N ILE A 4 -5.01 14.07 -4.67
CA ILE A 4 -3.89 13.18 -4.35
C ILE A 4 -2.75 14.04 -3.81
N ALA A 5 -2.31 13.75 -2.59
CA ALA A 5 -1.09 14.34 -2.04
C ALA A 5 0.08 13.39 -2.30
N TYR A 6 1.14 13.87 -2.97
CA TYR A 6 2.38 13.13 -3.16
C TYR A 6 3.48 13.71 -2.26
N LEU A 7 3.98 12.94 -1.29
CA LEU A 7 5.05 13.35 -0.38
C LEU A 7 6.40 12.80 -0.85
N SER A 8 7.21 13.65 -1.50
CA SER A 8 8.52 13.25 -2.04
C SER A 8 9.65 13.55 -1.04
N LEU A 9 10.72 12.76 -1.05
CA LEU A 9 12.02 13.24 -0.56
C LEU A 9 12.56 14.27 -1.58
N PRO A 10 13.04 15.46 -1.17
CA PRO A 10 13.42 16.53 -2.11
C PRO A 10 14.85 16.35 -2.65
N LEU A 11 15.17 15.14 -3.08
CA LEU A 11 16.40 14.81 -3.80
C LEU A 11 16.08 14.55 -5.27
N TYR A 12 16.99 14.89 -6.18
CA TYR A 12 16.81 14.71 -7.62
C TYR A 12 16.40 13.28 -8.00
N GLY A 13 17.07 12.28 -7.40
CA GLY A 13 16.78 10.86 -7.62
C GLY A 13 15.42 10.39 -7.09
N HIS A 14 14.71 11.22 -6.34
CA HIS A 14 13.39 10.91 -5.80
C HIS A 14 12.28 11.72 -6.49
N VAL A 15 12.53 13.00 -6.75
CA VAL A 15 11.57 13.91 -7.40
C VAL A 15 11.41 13.58 -8.89
N TYR A 16 12.50 13.52 -9.64
CA TYR A 16 12.41 13.45 -11.11
C TYR A 16 11.78 12.16 -11.63
N PRO A 17 12.05 10.97 -11.05
CA PRO A 17 11.39 9.73 -11.49
C PRO A 17 9.87 9.75 -11.29
N THR A 18 9.34 10.61 -10.43
CA THR A 18 7.93 10.59 -10.02
C THR A 18 7.14 11.79 -10.56
N LEU A 19 7.82 12.79 -11.15
CA LEU A 19 7.15 13.88 -11.89
C LEU A 19 6.30 13.37 -13.06
N ASN A 20 6.78 12.38 -13.82
CA ASN A 20 5.99 11.79 -14.93
C ASN A 20 4.75 11.05 -14.40
N PHE A 21 4.85 10.45 -13.21
CA PHE A 21 3.70 9.83 -12.56
C PHE A 21 2.69 10.87 -12.07
N ALA A 22 3.15 11.97 -11.48
CA ALA A 22 2.28 13.10 -11.12
C ALA A 22 1.61 13.73 -12.36
N GLU A 23 2.36 13.94 -13.45
CA GLU A 23 1.84 14.46 -14.73
C GLU A 23 0.77 13.53 -15.31
N GLU A 24 0.98 12.22 -15.25
CA GLU A 24 0.00 11.24 -15.72
C GLU A 24 -1.30 11.28 -14.90
N LEU A 25 -1.22 11.39 -13.57
CA LEU A 25 -2.40 11.56 -12.71
C LEU A 25 -3.15 12.87 -13.02
N VAL A 26 -2.44 13.97 -13.22
CA VAL A 26 -3.04 15.26 -13.63
C VAL A 26 -3.71 15.13 -15.00
N ARG A 27 -3.06 14.45 -15.96
CA ARG A 27 -3.60 14.21 -17.30
C ARG A 27 -4.91 13.41 -17.28
N ARG A 28 -5.07 12.51 -16.31
CA ARG A 28 -6.31 11.73 -16.06
C ARG A 28 -7.39 12.52 -15.33
N GLY A 29 -7.10 13.77 -14.94
CA GLY A 29 -8.05 14.69 -14.33
C GLY A 29 -8.09 14.62 -12.80
N HIS A 30 -7.04 14.12 -12.15
CA HIS A 30 -6.88 14.24 -10.70
C HIS A 30 -6.25 15.58 -10.32
N HIS A 31 -6.55 16.05 -9.10
CA HIS A 31 -5.87 17.19 -8.51
C HIS A 31 -4.68 16.66 -7.71
N VAL A 32 -3.45 16.99 -8.13
CA VAL A 32 -2.24 16.51 -7.45
C VAL A 32 -1.61 17.68 -6.69
N THR A 33 -1.44 17.52 -5.38
CA THR A 33 -0.53 18.34 -4.58
C THR A 33 0.78 17.58 -4.40
N TYR A 34 1.88 18.13 -4.88
CA TYR A 34 3.20 17.52 -4.84
C TYR A 34 4.07 18.24 -3.81
N ALA A 35 4.45 17.53 -2.74
CA ALA A 35 5.24 18.07 -1.65
C ALA A 35 6.74 17.79 -1.85
N THR A 36 7.54 18.86 -1.87
CA THR A 36 8.99 18.83 -2.07
C THR A 36 9.62 20.18 -1.67
N SER A 37 10.91 20.40 -1.93
CA SER A 37 11.55 21.70 -1.70
C SER A 37 11.22 22.72 -2.79
N GLU A 38 11.34 24.01 -2.44
CA GLU A 38 11.15 25.14 -3.37
C GLU A 38 12.08 25.07 -4.60
N SER A 39 13.25 24.44 -4.48
CA SER A 39 14.20 24.25 -5.59
C SER A 39 13.64 23.42 -6.75
N HIS A 40 12.53 22.70 -6.54
CA HIS A 40 11.86 21.90 -7.56
C HIS A 40 10.54 22.52 -8.05
N ALA A 41 10.20 23.74 -7.64
CA ALA A 41 8.94 24.41 -7.93
C ALA A 41 8.61 24.47 -9.43
N GLU A 42 9.59 24.82 -10.26
CA GLU A 42 9.39 24.90 -11.71
C GLU A 42 9.09 23.53 -12.33
N ALA A 43 9.78 22.48 -11.88
CA ALA A 43 9.59 21.14 -12.38
C ALA A 43 8.21 20.58 -11.99
N VAL A 44 7.76 20.84 -10.76
CA VAL A 44 6.41 20.51 -10.28
C VAL A 44 5.35 21.27 -11.07
N ALA A 45 5.49 22.58 -11.26
CA ALA A 45 4.51 23.39 -11.99
C ALA A 45 4.29 22.88 -13.43
N ARG A 46 5.33 22.34 -14.08
CA ARG A 46 5.25 21.79 -15.44
C ARG A 46 4.39 20.53 -15.55
N THR A 47 4.20 19.77 -14.46
CA THR A 47 3.30 18.60 -14.45
C THR A 47 1.83 19.00 -14.33
N GLY A 48 1.56 20.25 -13.94
CA GLY A 48 0.23 20.74 -13.58
C GLY A 48 -0.18 20.46 -12.13
N ALA A 49 0.71 19.87 -11.32
CA ALA A 49 0.50 19.70 -9.89
C ALA A 49 0.71 21.00 -9.11
N ARG A 50 0.03 21.13 -7.96
CA ARG A 50 0.24 22.20 -6.99
C ARG A 50 1.47 21.86 -6.13
N LEU A 51 2.40 22.80 -5.97
CA LEU A 51 3.51 22.61 -5.03
C LEU A 51 3.05 22.78 -3.58
N LEU A 52 3.45 21.86 -2.71
CA LEU A 52 3.55 22.08 -1.27
C LEU A 52 5.04 22.17 -0.90
N ALA A 53 5.53 23.39 -0.69
CA ALA A 53 6.94 23.59 -0.34
C ALA A 53 7.18 23.16 1.12
N TYR A 54 8.17 22.30 1.34
CA TYR A 54 8.56 21.92 2.69
C TYR A 54 9.20 23.10 3.44
N PRO A 55 8.97 23.19 4.77
CA PRO A 55 9.69 24.15 5.60
C PRO A 55 11.22 24.01 5.43
N GLU A 56 11.93 25.13 5.49
CA GLU A 56 13.39 25.16 5.29
C GLU A 56 14.14 24.27 6.30
N ALA A 57 13.60 24.14 7.52
CA ALA A 57 14.11 23.22 8.56
C ALA A 57 14.15 21.75 8.09
N MET A 58 13.19 21.34 7.28
CA MET A 58 13.13 20.01 6.68
C MET A 58 13.99 19.95 5.42
N ALA A 59 13.79 20.87 4.47
CA ALA A 59 14.45 20.85 3.15
C ALA A 59 15.98 20.90 3.23
N ARG A 60 16.56 21.62 4.21
CA ARG A 60 18.03 21.70 4.39
C ARG A 60 18.70 20.36 4.69
N ASN A 61 17.95 19.38 5.19
CA ASN A 61 18.46 18.03 5.51
C ASN A 61 18.40 17.08 4.31
N ALA A 62 17.92 17.55 3.15
CA ALA A 62 17.80 16.75 1.93
C ALA A 62 18.33 17.53 0.71
N THR A 63 19.51 18.13 0.86
CA THR A 63 20.30 18.71 -0.23
C THR A 63 21.79 18.51 0.03
N PHE A 64 22.54 18.16 -1.02
CA PHE A 64 24.01 18.00 -0.97
C PHE A 64 24.76 19.15 -1.65
N ALA A 65 24.02 20.12 -2.21
CA ALA A 65 24.61 21.24 -2.94
C ALA A 65 25.50 22.08 -2.00
N GLY A 66 26.70 22.43 -2.48
CA GLY A 66 27.66 23.26 -1.74
C GLY A 66 28.41 22.54 -0.60
N MET A 67 28.36 21.21 -0.54
CA MET A 67 29.15 20.42 0.41
C MET A 67 30.48 19.99 -0.21
N ASP A 68 31.58 20.15 0.54
CA ASP A 68 32.91 19.74 0.08
C ASP A 68 33.02 18.21 -0.13
N GLU A 69 32.47 17.43 0.80
CA GLU A 69 32.45 15.96 0.74
C GLU A 69 31.10 15.41 1.26
N VAL A 70 30.62 14.36 0.60
CA VAL A 70 29.43 13.58 0.98
C VAL A 70 29.85 12.14 1.26
N THR A 71 30.04 11.81 2.54
CA THR A 71 30.30 10.44 2.99
C THR A 71 28.99 9.67 3.20
N THR A 72 29.06 8.34 3.21
CA THR A 72 27.87 7.51 3.49
C THR A 72 27.27 7.77 4.88
N VAL A 73 28.11 7.98 5.89
CA VAL A 73 27.69 8.36 7.25
C VAL A 73 26.86 9.64 7.20
N LYS A 74 27.39 10.68 6.56
CA LYS A 74 26.75 12.00 6.47
C LYS A 74 25.43 11.93 5.70
N ALA A 75 25.41 11.25 4.56
CA ALA A 75 24.18 11.04 3.78
C ALA A 75 23.10 10.31 4.60
N THR A 76 23.50 9.33 5.40
CA THR A 76 22.57 8.58 6.28
C THR A 76 22.02 9.47 7.40
N LEU A 77 22.86 10.24 8.10
CA LEU A 77 22.42 11.17 9.14
C LEU A 77 21.48 12.23 8.60
N MET A 78 21.77 12.77 7.41
CA MET A 78 20.92 13.75 6.74
C MET A 78 19.54 13.18 6.42
N GLY A 79 19.48 11.97 5.85
CA GLY A 79 18.21 11.27 5.61
C GLY A 79 17.41 11.05 6.89
N LEU A 80 18.05 10.57 7.96
CA LEU A 80 17.38 10.36 9.25
C LEU A 80 16.89 11.67 9.89
N ARG A 81 17.68 12.75 9.81
CA ARG A 81 17.28 14.10 10.26
C ARG A 81 16.10 14.63 9.43
N PHE A 82 16.07 14.38 8.13
CA PHE A 82 14.94 14.75 7.29
C PHE A 82 13.65 14.04 7.75
N VAL A 83 13.71 12.72 8.00
CA VAL A 83 12.56 11.96 8.53
C VAL A 83 12.12 12.51 9.89
N GLU A 84 13.05 12.74 10.80
CA GLU A 84 12.74 13.34 12.10
C GLU A 84 12.03 14.70 11.96
N GLN A 85 12.60 15.63 11.17
CA GLN A 85 11.99 16.95 10.96
C GLN A 85 10.61 16.84 10.31
N SER A 86 10.41 15.88 9.41
CA SER A 86 9.12 15.64 8.77
C SER A 86 8.04 15.21 9.77
N LEU A 87 8.40 14.43 10.80
CA LEU A 87 7.49 14.04 11.89
C LEU A 87 7.21 15.22 12.82
N LEU A 88 8.23 16.00 13.20
CA LEU A 88 8.06 17.18 14.06
C LEU A 88 7.20 18.27 13.43
N LEU A 89 7.16 18.34 12.10
CA LEU A 89 6.43 19.34 11.32
C LEU A 89 5.18 18.78 10.63
N VAL A 90 4.70 17.61 11.06
CA VAL A 90 3.54 16.96 10.43
C VAL A 90 2.27 17.81 10.47
N ASP A 91 2.08 18.63 11.50
CA ASP A 91 0.95 19.56 11.60
C ASP A 91 1.02 20.70 10.57
N ASP A 92 2.23 21.21 10.28
CA ASP A 92 2.43 22.23 9.24
C ASP A 92 2.15 21.64 7.86
N LEU A 93 2.60 20.41 7.62
CA LEU A 93 2.29 19.67 6.39
C LEU A 93 0.77 19.42 6.26
N ALA A 94 0.11 19.04 7.36
CA ALA A 94 -1.33 18.85 7.40
C ALA A 94 -2.08 20.15 7.08
N ALA A 95 -1.64 21.29 7.63
CA ALA A 95 -2.23 22.59 7.35
C ALA A 95 -2.11 22.98 5.87
N GLY A 96 -0.95 22.77 5.24
CA GLY A 96 -0.73 23.06 3.81
C GLY A 96 -1.50 22.16 2.84
N LEU A 97 -2.02 21.04 3.33
CA LEU A 97 -2.88 20.10 2.60
C LEU A 97 -4.37 20.25 2.95
N ALA A 98 -4.72 20.97 4.01
CA ALA A 98 -6.10 21.03 4.51
C ALA A 98 -7.06 21.80 3.58
N GLU A 99 -6.55 22.77 2.81
CA GLU A 99 -7.36 23.52 1.82
C GLU A 99 -7.95 22.60 0.74
N GLU A 100 -7.18 21.59 0.33
CA GLU A 100 -7.56 20.55 -0.61
C GLU A 100 -7.30 19.18 0.04
N ARG A 101 -8.15 18.82 1.01
CA ARG A 101 -8.00 17.54 1.74
C ARG A 101 -7.80 16.39 0.74
N PRO A 102 -6.72 15.59 0.88
CA PRO A 102 -6.46 14.47 -0.01
C PRO A 102 -7.49 13.35 0.18
N ASP A 103 -7.84 12.69 -0.91
CA ASP A 103 -8.55 11.39 -0.94
C ASP A 103 -7.55 10.21 -0.87
N LEU A 104 -6.28 10.47 -1.17
CA LEU A 104 -5.17 9.51 -1.13
C LEU A 104 -3.86 10.23 -0.83
N VAL A 105 -3.06 9.65 0.07
CA VAL A 105 -1.67 10.07 0.30
C VAL A 105 -0.74 9.08 -0.40
N VAL A 106 0.04 9.55 -1.35
CA VAL A 106 1.14 8.81 -1.96
C VAL A 106 2.43 9.34 -1.36
N ALA A 107 3.39 8.47 -1.03
CA ALA A 107 4.63 8.92 -0.42
C ALA A 107 5.83 8.11 -0.90
N ASP A 108 6.98 8.78 -0.94
CA ASP A 108 8.27 8.11 -0.95
C ASP A 108 8.39 7.19 0.29
N ALA A 109 9.10 6.07 0.16
CA ALA A 109 9.33 5.15 1.26
C ALA A 109 9.93 5.81 2.52
N LEU A 110 10.74 6.87 2.38
CA LEU A 110 11.27 7.64 3.52
C LEU A 110 10.26 8.63 4.11
N MET A 111 9.21 8.97 3.37
CA MET A 111 8.09 9.80 3.84
C MET A 111 6.94 8.96 4.42
N PHE A 112 7.07 7.63 4.49
CA PHE A 112 5.98 6.74 4.87
C PHE A 112 5.43 7.00 6.28
N ASP A 113 6.28 7.28 7.26
CA ASP A 113 5.83 7.51 8.64
C ASP A 113 4.93 8.76 8.71
N VAL A 114 5.32 9.85 8.05
CA VAL A 114 4.49 11.07 7.93
C VAL A 114 3.23 10.81 7.11
N ALA A 115 3.35 10.09 6.00
CA ALA A 115 2.22 9.71 5.18
C ALA A 115 1.19 8.91 5.99
N SER A 116 1.65 8.01 6.85
CA SER A 116 0.82 7.25 7.76
C SER A 116 0.11 8.19 8.73
N VAL A 117 0.80 9.11 9.39
CA VAL A 117 0.15 10.06 10.32
C VAL A 117 -0.92 10.91 9.61
N LEU A 118 -0.66 11.39 8.40
CA LEU A 118 -1.61 12.19 7.64
C LEU A 118 -2.79 11.35 7.12
N ALA A 119 -2.51 10.15 6.60
CA ALA A 119 -3.51 9.19 6.15
C ALA A 119 -4.46 8.79 7.30
N ARG A 120 -3.91 8.57 8.50
CA ARG A 120 -4.65 8.36 9.74
C ARG A 120 -5.56 9.53 10.09
N ARG A 121 -4.99 10.74 10.12
CA ARG A 121 -5.71 11.97 10.47
C ARG A 121 -6.92 12.21 9.57
N TRP A 122 -6.80 11.92 8.29
CA TRP A 122 -7.88 12.09 7.31
C TRP A 122 -8.61 10.80 6.95
N GLN A 123 -8.32 9.66 7.58
CA GLN A 123 -8.95 8.37 7.25
C GLN A 123 -8.93 8.05 5.75
N VAL A 124 -7.77 8.26 5.12
CA VAL A 124 -7.55 8.03 3.69
C VAL A 124 -6.47 6.97 3.51
N PRO A 125 -6.46 6.23 2.40
CA PRO A 125 -5.36 5.31 2.08
C PRO A 125 -3.99 5.99 2.02
N ALA A 126 -2.95 5.19 2.23
CA ALA A 126 -1.59 5.51 1.84
C ALA A 126 -1.10 4.57 0.73
N VAL A 127 -0.28 5.08 -0.19
CA VAL A 127 0.46 4.30 -1.19
C VAL A 127 1.94 4.65 -1.07
N VAL A 128 2.79 3.64 -1.03
CA VAL A 128 4.24 3.81 -0.90
C VAL A 128 4.90 3.69 -2.26
N THR A 129 5.88 4.53 -2.54
CA THR A 129 6.68 4.48 -3.77
C THR A 129 8.11 4.11 -3.42
N HIS A 130 8.64 3.10 -4.10
CA HIS A 130 10.02 2.64 -3.96
C HIS A 130 10.79 3.02 -5.22
N LEU A 131 11.70 3.97 -5.07
CA LEU A 131 12.59 4.49 -6.12
C LEU A 131 14.01 3.88 -6.03
N HIS A 132 14.22 3.09 -5.00
CA HIS A 132 15.35 2.20 -4.79
C HIS A 132 14.80 0.76 -4.66
N PHE A 133 15.66 -0.22 -4.32
CA PHE A 133 15.20 -1.56 -3.94
C PHE A 133 14.08 -1.47 -2.90
N ALA A 134 12.97 -2.14 -3.19
CA ALA A 134 11.83 -2.19 -2.30
C ALA A 134 12.19 -2.93 -1.00
N PHE A 135 11.41 -2.67 0.05
CA PHE A 135 11.51 -3.38 1.32
C PHE A 135 10.11 -3.50 1.93
N ASP A 136 9.89 -4.58 2.68
CA ASP A 136 8.69 -4.89 3.45
C ASP A 136 9.08 -5.73 4.67
N ARG A 137 8.09 -6.32 5.35
CA ARG A 137 8.32 -7.14 6.55
C ARG A 137 9.05 -8.46 6.27
N ASN A 138 9.08 -8.90 5.01
CA ASN A 138 9.71 -10.14 4.58
C ASN A 138 11.13 -9.88 4.03
N VAL A 139 11.36 -8.69 3.48
CA VAL A 139 12.64 -8.24 2.93
C VAL A 139 12.96 -6.85 3.46
N ASP A 140 13.83 -6.80 4.48
CA ASP A 140 14.34 -5.53 5.01
C ASP A 140 15.88 -5.51 5.00
N TRP A 141 16.43 -4.68 4.12
CA TRP A 141 17.87 -4.46 3.95
C TRP A 141 18.41 -3.25 4.73
N ARG A 142 17.52 -2.41 5.31
CA ARG A 142 17.90 -1.15 5.95
C ARG A 142 18.81 -1.34 7.17
N PRO A 143 18.61 -2.34 8.06
CA PRO A 143 19.52 -2.59 9.17
C PRO A 143 20.94 -2.94 8.73
N GLN A 144 21.08 -3.76 7.68
CA GLN A 144 22.39 -4.14 7.13
C GLN A 144 23.07 -2.94 6.49
N ARG A 145 22.32 -2.10 5.77
CA ARG A 145 22.84 -0.82 5.24
C ARG A 145 23.30 0.08 6.37
N LEU A 146 22.52 0.23 7.44
CA LEU A 146 22.88 1.07 8.58
C LEU A 146 24.18 0.57 9.25
N ALA A 147 24.33 -0.73 9.48
CA ALA A 147 25.54 -1.32 10.04
C ALA A 147 26.78 -1.16 9.14
N ARG A 148 26.61 -1.11 7.81
CA ARG A 148 27.70 -0.81 6.88
C ARG A 148 28.07 0.68 6.87
N ALA A 149 27.07 1.55 7.01
CA ALA A 149 27.29 2.99 7.12
C ALA A 149 27.98 3.35 8.45
N PHE A 150 27.61 2.67 9.55
CA PHE A 150 28.13 2.87 10.89
C PHE A 150 28.74 1.57 11.45
N PRO A 151 30.06 1.39 11.32
CA PRO A 151 30.75 0.25 11.91
C PRO A 151 30.62 0.17 13.44
N ASP A 152 30.43 1.32 14.10
CA ASP A 152 30.09 1.43 15.53
C ASP A 152 28.68 2.00 15.68
N LEU A 153 27.71 1.11 15.96
CA LEU A 153 26.33 1.50 16.25
C LEU A 153 26.18 2.20 17.61
N GLY A 154 27.24 2.27 18.41
CA GLY A 154 27.34 3.05 19.64
C GLY A 154 27.69 4.52 19.41
N ASP A 155 27.82 4.96 18.15
CA ASP A 155 28.10 6.36 17.82
C ASP A 155 27.10 7.32 18.52
N PRO A 156 27.59 8.30 19.31
CA PRO A 156 26.70 9.16 20.10
C PRO A 156 25.72 9.99 19.27
N GLU A 157 26.12 10.41 18.06
CA GLU A 157 25.25 11.20 17.18
C GLU A 157 24.14 10.33 16.59
N LEU A 158 24.47 9.10 16.18
CA LEU A 158 23.49 8.13 15.71
C LEU A 158 22.49 7.77 16.83
N LEU A 159 22.98 7.48 18.04
CA LEU A 159 22.13 7.12 19.19
C LEU A 159 21.21 8.27 19.61
N ASP A 160 21.72 9.50 19.66
CA ASP A 160 20.91 10.68 19.97
C ASP A 160 19.80 10.89 18.93
N LEU A 161 20.13 10.80 17.64
CA LEU A 161 19.16 10.94 16.56
C LEU A 161 18.13 9.81 16.57
N ALA A 162 18.55 8.57 16.78
CA ALA A 162 17.65 7.43 16.92
C ALA A 162 16.68 7.61 18.10
N GLY A 163 17.18 8.09 19.24
CA GLY A 163 16.36 8.38 20.42
C GLY A 163 15.33 9.49 20.17
N ARG A 164 15.73 10.59 19.52
CA ARG A 164 14.81 11.68 19.14
C ARG A 164 13.77 11.21 18.11
N LEU A 165 14.17 10.44 17.12
CA LEU A 165 13.26 9.85 16.14
C LEU A 165 12.25 8.91 16.80
N GLY A 166 12.71 8.01 17.68
CA GLY A 166 11.84 7.12 18.44
C GLY A 166 10.83 7.86 19.31
N LYS A 167 11.27 8.96 19.95
CA LYS A 167 10.38 9.83 20.71
C LYS A 167 9.33 10.50 19.82
N ALA A 168 9.72 11.10 18.69
CA ALA A 168 8.80 11.74 17.76
C ALA A 168 7.76 10.75 17.19
N LYS A 169 8.20 9.53 16.87
CA LYS A 169 7.30 8.43 16.47
C LYS A 169 6.31 8.07 17.57
N ALA A 170 6.78 7.88 18.79
CA ALA A 170 5.93 7.52 19.93
C ALA A 170 4.88 8.60 20.23
N GLU A 171 5.25 9.89 20.17
CA GLU A 171 4.32 11.02 20.37
C GLU A 171 3.20 11.06 19.31
N LEU A 172 3.46 10.51 18.11
CA LEU A 172 2.50 10.42 17.01
C LEU A 172 1.81 9.04 16.92
N GLY A 173 2.00 8.16 17.91
CA GLY A 173 1.43 6.81 17.91
C GLY A 173 1.95 5.93 16.77
N LEU A 174 3.21 6.08 16.37
CA LEU A 174 3.86 5.20 15.41
C LEU A 174 4.68 4.12 16.13
N GLY A 175 4.70 2.90 15.59
CA GLY A 175 5.65 1.88 16.01
C GLY A 175 7.08 2.22 15.57
N GLU A 176 8.08 1.54 16.15
CA GLU A 176 9.49 1.79 15.83
C GLU A 176 9.82 1.63 14.32
N ASP A 177 9.12 0.73 13.62
CA ASP A 177 9.40 0.40 12.21
C ASP A 177 8.14 0.17 11.36
N GLU A 178 7.21 1.11 11.39
CA GLU A 178 5.96 1.05 10.61
C GLU A 178 6.22 0.84 9.11
N ALA A 179 7.27 1.46 8.56
CA ALA A 179 7.62 1.41 7.14
C ALA A 179 7.98 0.01 6.62
N ALA A 180 8.74 -0.80 7.37
CA ALA A 180 8.94 -2.20 6.96
C ALA A 180 7.79 -3.09 7.40
N ALA A 181 7.13 -2.81 8.52
CA ALA A 181 6.04 -3.67 8.99
C ALA A 181 4.75 -3.57 8.13
N THR A 182 4.68 -2.61 7.21
CA THR A 182 3.47 -2.30 6.46
C THR A 182 3.12 -3.32 5.37
N ARG A 183 1.81 -3.50 5.15
CA ARG A 183 1.22 -4.22 4.00
C ARG A 183 0.51 -3.25 3.04
N GLU A 184 0.77 -1.95 3.17
CA GLU A 184 0.20 -0.95 2.27
C GLU A 184 0.62 -1.22 0.82
N LEU A 185 -0.20 -0.73 -0.11
CA LEU A 185 0.09 -0.85 -1.54
C LEU A 185 1.41 -0.12 -1.86
N GLY A 186 2.40 -0.89 -2.30
CA GLY A 186 3.71 -0.38 -2.70
C GLY A 186 3.85 -0.36 -4.22
N LEU A 187 4.44 0.70 -4.77
CA LEU A 187 4.77 0.84 -6.18
C LEU A 187 6.29 0.86 -6.34
N ALA A 188 6.85 -0.21 -6.88
CA ALA A 188 8.27 -0.34 -7.17
C ALA A 188 8.58 0.17 -8.59
N PHE A 189 9.28 1.30 -8.70
CA PHE A 189 9.66 1.92 -9.97
C PHE A 189 10.94 1.31 -10.57
N LEU A 190 10.99 -0.02 -10.57
CA LEU A 190 12.06 -0.84 -11.13
C LEU A 190 11.48 -2.15 -11.68
N PRO A 191 12.17 -2.83 -12.61
CA PRO A 191 11.74 -4.15 -13.09
C PRO A 191 11.94 -5.23 -12.01
N PRO A 192 11.03 -6.22 -11.91
CA PRO A 192 11.10 -7.28 -10.91
C PRO A 192 12.33 -8.17 -11.07
N SER A 193 12.87 -8.33 -12.29
CA SER A 193 14.12 -9.07 -12.52
C SER A 193 15.36 -8.43 -11.89
N PHE A 194 15.29 -7.12 -11.60
CA PHE A 194 16.39 -6.35 -11.03
C PHE A 194 16.29 -6.23 -9.50
N GLN A 195 15.15 -6.56 -8.90
CA GLN A 195 14.93 -6.51 -7.46
C GLN A 195 15.54 -7.76 -6.78
N PRO A 196 16.46 -7.60 -5.81
CA PRO A 196 16.92 -8.70 -4.97
C PRO A 196 15.77 -9.31 -4.17
N ASP A 197 15.79 -10.63 -4.00
CA ASP A 197 14.81 -11.38 -3.21
C ASP A 197 13.35 -11.14 -3.64
N ARG A 198 13.11 -10.84 -4.92
CA ARG A 198 11.78 -10.47 -5.46
C ARG A 198 10.69 -11.50 -5.13
N GLU A 199 11.05 -12.77 -5.01
CA GLU A 199 10.16 -13.88 -4.69
C GLU A 199 9.65 -13.90 -3.24
N LYS A 200 10.30 -13.15 -2.33
CA LYS A 200 9.90 -13.06 -0.92
C LYS A 200 8.85 -11.98 -0.65
N PHE A 201 8.66 -11.06 -1.59
CA PHE A 201 7.69 -9.97 -1.44
C PHE A 201 6.25 -10.46 -1.58
N GLY A 202 5.37 -9.82 -0.82
CA GLY A 202 3.94 -10.05 -0.93
C GLY A 202 3.30 -9.33 -2.14
N PRO A 203 2.10 -9.75 -2.56
CA PRO A 203 1.38 -9.17 -3.69
C PRO A 203 0.90 -7.71 -3.48
N HIS A 204 1.06 -7.14 -2.27
CA HIS A 204 0.87 -5.72 -2.02
C HIS A 204 1.92 -4.83 -2.71
N LEU A 205 3.10 -5.38 -3.03
CA LEU A 205 4.14 -4.66 -3.77
C LEU A 205 3.97 -4.91 -5.27
N GLN A 206 3.70 -3.84 -6.02
CA GLN A 206 3.48 -3.86 -7.46
C GLN A 206 4.67 -3.25 -8.18
N PHE A 207 5.32 -4.02 -9.03
CA PHE A 207 6.39 -3.53 -9.90
C PHE A 207 5.78 -2.82 -11.11
N VAL A 208 6.04 -1.51 -11.20
CA VAL A 208 5.52 -0.64 -12.27
C VAL A 208 6.59 -0.26 -13.30
N GLY A 209 7.86 -0.52 -12.98
CA GLY A 209 8.98 -0.13 -13.82
C GLY A 209 9.30 1.37 -13.69
N PRO A 210 10.46 1.80 -14.17
CA PRO A 210 10.88 3.19 -14.05
C PRO A 210 9.95 4.13 -14.84
N ALA A 211 9.49 5.20 -14.21
CA ALA A 211 8.69 6.25 -14.84
C ALA A 211 9.57 7.29 -15.56
N VAL A 212 10.45 6.80 -16.43
CA VAL A 212 11.40 7.61 -17.21
C VAL A 212 10.79 8.12 -18.53
N ASP A 213 9.65 7.56 -18.95
CA ASP A 213 8.91 8.00 -20.11
C ASP A 213 8.20 9.34 -19.85
N GLY A 214 8.42 10.34 -20.70
CA GLY A 214 7.93 11.71 -20.50
C GLY A 214 8.91 12.77 -20.96
N ARG A 215 8.69 14.02 -20.55
CA ARG A 215 9.49 15.17 -20.95
C ARG A 215 10.85 15.17 -20.23
N SER A 216 11.89 15.60 -20.94
CA SER A 216 13.16 15.95 -20.29
C SER A 216 13.00 17.30 -19.60
N TYR A 217 13.35 17.36 -18.32
CA TYR A 217 13.31 18.60 -17.54
C TYR A 217 14.64 19.38 -17.58
N ALA A 218 15.66 18.88 -18.31
CA ALA A 218 17.01 19.46 -18.40
C ALA A 218 17.33 20.12 -19.77
N GLY A 219 16.32 20.61 -20.49
CA GLY A 219 16.48 21.30 -21.77
C GLY A 219 16.71 20.36 -22.97
N ASP A 220 17.16 20.94 -24.09
CA ASP A 220 17.33 20.23 -25.36
C ASP A 220 18.80 19.83 -25.63
N TRP A 221 18.99 18.69 -26.29
CA TRP A 221 20.27 18.22 -26.80
C TRP A 221 20.10 17.64 -28.21
N GLN A 222 21.08 17.87 -29.08
CA GLN A 222 21.12 17.32 -30.42
C GLN A 222 22.35 16.43 -30.59
N PRO A 223 22.21 15.27 -31.24
CA PRO A 223 23.34 14.39 -31.47
C PRO A 223 24.37 15.03 -32.40
N PRO A 224 25.65 14.68 -32.24
CA PRO A 224 26.68 15.06 -33.19
C PRO A 224 26.36 14.47 -34.57
N THR A 225 26.71 15.19 -35.63
CA THR A 225 26.43 14.82 -37.03
C THR A 225 27.57 14.08 -37.71
N ASP A 226 28.70 13.93 -37.03
CA ASP A 226 29.94 13.33 -37.52
C ASP A 226 29.96 11.80 -37.45
N GLY A 227 28.94 11.18 -36.85
CA GLY A 227 28.78 9.73 -36.76
C GLY A 227 29.66 9.06 -35.70
N LYS A 228 30.33 9.85 -34.85
CA LYS A 228 31.19 9.31 -33.79
C LYS A 228 30.38 8.63 -32.68
N PRO A 229 30.91 7.59 -32.02
CA PRO A 229 30.28 7.03 -30.83
C PRO A 229 30.23 8.09 -29.72
N VAL A 230 29.12 8.13 -28.98
CA VAL A 230 28.91 9.07 -27.89
C VAL A 230 29.20 8.40 -26.55
N LEU A 231 30.03 9.02 -25.71
CA LEU A 231 30.17 8.68 -24.29
C LEU A 231 29.44 9.74 -23.47
N LEU A 232 28.52 9.32 -22.61
CA LEU A 232 28.07 10.19 -21.51
C LEU A 232 28.92 9.88 -20.28
N ALA A 233 29.52 10.92 -19.67
CA ALA A 233 30.23 10.83 -18.41
C ALA A 233 29.55 11.75 -17.39
N SER A 234 29.09 11.17 -16.26
CA SER A 234 28.46 11.93 -15.18
C SER A 234 28.40 11.11 -13.90
N LEU A 235 28.90 11.64 -12.79
CA LEU A 235 28.79 11.02 -11.46
C LEU A 235 27.48 11.38 -10.74
N GLY A 236 26.45 11.81 -11.46
CA GLY A 236 25.14 12.14 -10.90
C GLY A 236 25.13 13.46 -10.13
N SER A 237 24.16 13.61 -9.22
CA SER A 237 23.86 14.87 -8.50
C SER A 237 24.31 14.90 -7.04
N MET A 238 24.78 13.76 -6.50
CA MET A 238 25.17 13.63 -5.09
C MET A 238 26.68 13.53 -4.90
N VAL A 239 27.39 13.06 -5.92
CA VAL A 239 28.85 12.95 -5.93
C VAL A 239 29.40 14.15 -6.69
N ARG A 240 30.35 14.84 -6.08
CA ARG A 240 30.98 16.01 -6.67
C ARG A 240 31.83 15.61 -7.85
N GLN A 241 31.74 16.36 -8.94
CA GLN A 241 32.59 16.16 -10.12
C GLN A 241 33.78 17.10 -10.03
N ASP A 242 34.76 16.69 -9.24
CA ASP A 242 35.92 17.51 -8.91
C ASP A 242 36.94 17.62 -10.05
N GLY A 243 37.98 18.43 -9.80
CA GLY A 243 39.04 18.66 -10.78
C GLY A 243 39.81 17.39 -11.14
N ASP A 244 39.87 16.39 -10.25
CA ASP A 244 40.63 15.16 -10.46
C ASP A 244 39.86 14.23 -11.41
N PHE A 245 38.55 14.05 -11.20
CA PHE A 245 37.70 13.32 -12.12
C PHE A 245 37.68 13.93 -13.53
N ILE A 246 37.56 15.27 -13.61
CA ILE A 246 37.56 15.97 -14.90
C ILE A 246 38.91 15.78 -15.61
N THR A 247 40.03 15.88 -14.87
CA THR A 247 41.37 15.69 -15.44
C THR A 247 41.55 14.25 -15.94
N LEU A 248 41.14 13.26 -15.16
CA LEU A 248 41.17 11.85 -15.55
C LEU A 248 40.37 11.59 -16.84
N CYS A 249 39.19 12.22 -16.99
CA CYS A 249 38.39 12.10 -18.21
C CYS A 249 39.08 12.73 -19.43
N ILE A 250 39.66 13.93 -19.28
CA ILE A 250 40.40 14.59 -20.36
C ILE A 250 41.60 13.73 -20.79
N GLU A 251 42.37 13.21 -19.83
CA GLU A 251 43.52 12.34 -20.12
C GLU A 251 43.10 11.02 -20.79
N ALA A 252 41.97 10.44 -20.39
CA ALA A 252 41.49 9.17 -20.94
C ALA A 252 40.86 9.31 -22.33
N PHE A 253 40.16 10.42 -22.60
CA PHE A 253 39.28 10.53 -23.77
C PHE A 253 39.62 11.70 -24.72
N GLY A 254 40.57 12.57 -24.38
CA GLY A 254 40.90 13.77 -25.17
C GLY A 254 41.37 13.48 -26.60
N ASP A 255 42.08 12.38 -26.80
CA ASP A 255 42.57 11.94 -28.11
C ASP A 255 41.70 10.84 -28.75
N LEU A 256 40.59 10.46 -28.10
CA LEU A 256 39.71 9.40 -28.57
C LEU A 256 38.78 9.94 -29.67
N ASP A 257 38.60 9.18 -30.77
CA ASP A 257 37.71 9.57 -31.88
C ASP A 257 36.22 9.33 -31.56
N TRP A 258 35.78 9.94 -30.46
CA TRP A 258 34.48 9.80 -29.83
C TRP A 258 33.95 11.19 -29.46
N HIS A 259 32.63 11.35 -29.38
CA HIS A 259 32.01 12.57 -28.85
C HIS A 259 31.74 12.39 -27.36
N ILE A 260 32.39 13.19 -26.52
CA ILE A 260 32.33 13.05 -25.07
C ILE A 260 31.38 14.10 -24.50
N VAL A 261 30.26 13.66 -23.95
CA VAL A 261 29.34 14.53 -23.21
C VAL A 261 29.69 14.41 -21.72
N LEU A 262 30.25 15.48 -21.15
CA LEU A 262 30.58 15.55 -19.73
C LEU A 262 29.55 16.43 -19.01
N SER A 263 28.79 15.85 -18.08
CA SER A 263 27.81 16.60 -17.30
C SER A 263 28.32 16.84 -15.89
N LEU A 264 28.48 18.09 -15.47
CA LEU A 264 29.11 18.48 -14.19
C LEU A 264 28.21 18.35 -12.95
N GLY A 265 26.92 18.05 -13.11
CA GLY A 265 26.00 17.84 -11.99
C GLY A 265 25.64 19.11 -11.21
N GLY A 266 25.68 20.28 -11.87
CA GLY A 266 25.39 21.58 -11.23
C GLY A 266 26.61 22.38 -10.82
N GLU A 267 27.81 21.80 -10.85
CA GLU A 267 29.07 22.48 -10.50
C GLU A 267 29.56 23.40 -11.64
N ASP A 268 30.36 24.41 -11.27
CA ASP A 268 31.12 25.27 -12.19
C ASP A 268 32.55 24.74 -12.31
N ASP A 269 33.05 24.62 -13.53
CA ASP A 269 34.42 24.16 -13.81
C ASP A 269 35.45 25.29 -13.82
N GLY A 270 35.01 26.53 -13.57
CA GLY A 270 35.87 27.71 -13.51
C GLY A 270 36.39 28.15 -14.89
N GLY A 271 35.72 27.78 -15.98
CA GLY A 271 36.10 28.18 -17.34
C GLY A 271 37.30 27.39 -17.89
N ARG A 272 37.42 26.13 -17.50
CA ARG A 272 38.47 25.21 -17.99
C ARG A 272 38.36 25.02 -19.51
N GLU A 273 39.51 24.90 -20.19
CA GLU A 273 39.55 24.52 -21.61
C GLU A 273 39.50 23.00 -21.78
N TYR A 274 38.75 22.53 -22.77
CA TYR A 274 38.57 21.11 -23.06
C TYR A 274 39.02 20.74 -24.48
N PRO A 275 39.42 19.47 -24.71
CA PRO A 275 39.67 18.96 -26.06
C PRO A 275 38.44 19.15 -26.98
N PRO A 276 38.63 19.29 -28.30
CA PRO A 276 37.57 19.66 -29.24
C PRO A 276 36.44 18.64 -29.37
N ASN A 277 36.64 17.41 -28.88
CA ASN A 277 35.65 16.34 -28.85
C ASN A 277 34.79 16.30 -27.58
N PHE A 278 35.01 17.24 -26.63
CA PHE A 278 34.22 17.37 -25.41
C PHE A 278 33.09 18.38 -25.58
N GLU A 279 31.91 17.97 -25.16
CA GLU A 279 30.75 18.82 -24.91
C GLU A 279 30.48 18.84 -23.40
N VAL A 280 30.84 19.93 -22.74
CA VAL A 280 30.70 20.07 -21.29
C VAL A 280 29.46 20.89 -20.96
N ARG A 281 28.61 20.36 -20.07
CA ARG A 281 27.40 21.06 -19.61
C ARG A 281 27.22 20.88 -18.11
N SER A 282 26.63 21.88 -17.45
CA SER A 282 26.25 21.75 -16.04
C SER A 282 25.22 20.61 -15.85
N TRP A 283 24.20 20.58 -16.70
CA TRP A 283 23.17 19.53 -16.76
C TRP A 283 22.92 19.09 -18.20
N VAL A 284 22.55 17.81 -18.36
CA VAL A 284 22.19 17.24 -19.67
C VAL A 284 20.82 16.56 -19.61
N PRO A 285 20.04 16.61 -20.71
CA PRO A 285 18.86 15.78 -20.84
C PRO A 285 19.29 14.32 -21.06
N GLN A 286 19.39 13.57 -19.97
CA GLN A 286 19.98 12.22 -19.97
C GLN A 286 19.40 11.31 -21.05
N ARG A 287 18.07 11.23 -21.19
CA ARG A 287 17.42 10.36 -22.18
C ARG A 287 17.82 10.64 -23.63
N PRO A 288 17.68 11.89 -24.15
CA PRO A 288 18.19 12.23 -25.48
C PRO A 288 19.64 11.83 -25.72
N VAL A 289 20.53 12.07 -24.75
CA VAL A 289 21.95 11.70 -24.87
C VAL A 289 22.11 10.17 -24.88
N LEU A 290 21.51 9.47 -23.92
CA LEU A 290 21.61 8.03 -23.76
C LEU A 290 21.05 7.26 -24.95
N SER A 291 19.97 7.75 -25.57
CA SER A 291 19.41 7.17 -26.80
C SER A 291 20.41 7.11 -27.97
N ARG A 292 21.54 7.82 -27.86
CA ARG A 292 22.63 7.90 -28.83
C ARG A 292 23.98 7.47 -28.26
N ALA A 293 24.07 7.25 -26.95
CA ALA A 293 25.31 6.89 -26.28
C ALA A 293 25.66 5.42 -26.51
N ALA A 294 26.93 5.17 -26.78
CA ALA A 294 27.50 3.82 -26.83
C ALA A 294 27.81 3.30 -25.42
N VAL A 295 28.16 4.19 -24.48
CA VAL A 295 28.47 3.87 -23.09
C VAL A 295 28.02 5.02 -22.20
N TYR A 296 27.60 4.68 -20.98
CA TYR A 296 27.42 5.64 -19.89
C TYR A 296 28.37 5.33 -18.74
N LEU A 297 29.33 6.24 -18.49
CA LEU A 297 30.13 6.26 -17.27
C LEU A 297 29.36 6.99 -16.16
N ASN A 298 28.95 6.26 -15.13
CA ASN A 298 28.12 6.79 -14.04
C ASN A 298 28.52 6.29 -12.65
N ASN A 299 28.10 6.99 -11.60
CA ASN A 299 28.32 6.60 -10.21
C ASN A 299 27.43 5.44 -9.71
N GLY A 300 26.46 4.94 -10.50
CA GLY A 300 25.61 3.81 -10.12
C GLY A 300 24.28 4.16 -9.45
N GLY A 301 23.75 5.37 -9.69
CA GLY A 301 22.42 5.73 -9.20
C GLY A 301 21.30 4.92 -9.88
N MET A 302 20.30 4.48 -9.10
CA MET A 302 19.17 3.67 -9.61
C MET A 302 18.48 4.31 -10.82
N GLY A 303 18.12 5.61 -10.73
CA GLY A 303 17.48 6.33 -11.83
C GLY A 303 18.33 6.41 -13.10
N SER A 304 19.65 6.61 -12.96
CA SER A 304 20.61 6.64 -14.08
C SER A 304 20.70 5.29 -14.77
N ILE A 305 20.82 4.20 -14.00
CA ILE A 305 20.88 2.83 -14.54
C ILE A 305 19.58 2.49 -15.28
N MET A 306 18.43 2.73 -14.66
CA MET A 306 17.13 2.47 -15.26
C MET A 306 16.92 3.27 -16.56
N THR A 307 17.34 4.53 -16.57
CA THR A 307 17.27 5.39 -17.77
C THR A 307 18.18 4.87 -18.89
N ALA A 308 19.42 4.49 -18.56
CA ALA A 308 20.38 3.98 -19.53
C ALA A 308 19.91 2.66 -20.15
N VAL A 309 19.48 1.70 -19.33
CA VAL A 309 18.96 0.42 -19.83
C VAL A 309 17.72 0.65 -20.70
N ARG A 310 16.80 1.51 -20.27
CA ARG A 310 15.61 1.87 -21.07
C ARG A 310 15.97 2.41 -22.46
N GLU A 311 17.03 3.22 -22.54
CA GLU A 311 17.54 3.80 -23.79
C GLU A 311 18.51 2.87 -24.53
N GLY A 312 18.83 1.70 -23.98
CA GLY A 312 19.64 0.65 -24.60
C GLY A 312 21.15 0.87 -24.46
N THR A 313 21.58 1.64 -23.47
CA THR A 313 22.97 2.04 -23.25
C THR A 313 23.64 1.15 -22.21
N PRO A 314 24.73 0.44 -22.55
CA PRO A 314 25.61 -0.24 -21.61
C PRO A 314 26.29 0.71 -20.61
N LEU A 315 26.60 0.20 -19.41
CA LEU A 315 27.07 1.02 -18.29
C LEU A 315 28.48 0.65 -17.83
N LEU A 316 29.28 1.66 -17.52
CA LEU A 316 30.49 1.56 -16.71
C LEU A 316 30.24 2.31 -15.40
N LEU A 317 30.25 1.60 -14.27
CA LEU A 317 29.80 2.12 -12.99
C LEU A 317 30.96 2.31 -12.01
N ALA A 318 31.05 3.50 -11.41
CA ALA A 318 32.03 3.91 -10.43
C ALA A 318 31.35 4.27 -9.08
N PRO A 319 30.88 3.27 -8.30
CA PRO A 319 30.12 3.54 -7.08
C PRO A 319 31.00 3.97 -5.90
N GLU A 320 30.72 5.16 -5.37
CA GLU A 320 31.36 5.69 -4.15
C GLU A 320 30.53 5.47 -2.89
N LEU A 321 29.23 5.78 -2.94
CA LEU A 321 28.31 5.63 -1.83
C LEU A 321 27.80 4.18 -1.70
N ILE A 322 27.53 3.73 -0.48
CA ILE A 322 27.02 2.36 -0.22
C ILE A 322 25.76 2.07 -1.03
N ASP A 323 24.85 3.05 -1.15
CA ASP A 323 23.61 2.90 -1.94
C ASP A 323 23.90 2.56 -3.40
N HIS A 324 24.93 3.17 -3.99
CA HIS A 324 25.31 2.87 -5.36
C HIS A 324 26.07 1.54 -5.49
N GLN A 325 26.73 1.07 -4.43
CA GLN A 325 27.45 -0.21 -4.47
C GLN A 325 26.50 -1.38 -4.65
N ASP A 326 25.38 -1.38 -3.92
CA ASP A 326 24.41 -2.48 -3.97
C ASP A 326 23.65 -2.50 -5.31
N VAL A 327 23.29 -1.31 -5.83
CA VAL A 327 22.67 -1.19 -7.16
C VAL A 327 23.66 -1.56 -8.27
N THR A 328 24.94 -1.19 -8.12
CA THR A 328 25.99 -1.59 -9.06
C THR A 328 26.18 -3.10 -9.07
N ALA A 329 26.15 -3.76 -7.90
CA ALA A 329 26.24 -5.22 -7.83
C ALA A 329 25.09 -5.88 -8.60
N ALA A 330 23.85 -5.43 -8.38
CA ALA A 330 22.70 -5.93 -9.14
C ALA A 330 22.81 -5.67 -10.65
N ALA A 331 23.35 -4.53 -11.06
CA ALA A 331 23.58 -4.22 -12.48
C ALA A 331 24.67 -5.10 -13.13
N VAL A 332 25.72 -5.44 -12.37
CA VAL A 332 26.76 -6.38 -12.81
C VAL A 332 26.19 -7.79 -12.89
N ASP A 333 25.41 -8.22 -11.90
CA ASP A 333 24.78 -9.55 -11.86
C ASP A 333 23.76 -9.73 -12.99
N ALA A 334 23.01 -8.67 -13.33
CA ALA A 334 22.12 -8.64 -14.49
C ALA A 334 22.88 -8.59 -15.83
N GLY A 335 24.21 -8.42 -15.81
CA GLY A 335 25.05 -8.35 -17.00
C GLY A 335 24.92 -7.06 -17.80
N VAL A 336 24.33 -6.00 -17.24
CA VAL A 336 24.10 -4.72 -17.94
C VAL A 336 25.17 -3.66 -17.67
N ALA A 337 26.07 -3.92 -16.72
CA ALA A 337 27.12 -3.01 -16.31
C ALA A 337 28.44 -3.71 -15.98
N ARG A 338 29.55 -2.96 -16.05
CA ARG A 338 30.83 -3.29 -15.39
C ARG A 338 31.13 -2.28 -14.31
N ARG A 339 31.89 -2.69 -13.28
CA ARG A 339 32.37 -1.81 -12.22
C ARG A 339 33.80 -1.34 -12.50
N ILE A 340 34.11 -0.08 -12.18
CA ILE A 340 35.45 0.50 -12.14
C ILE A 340 35.66 1.25 -10.81
N ASP A 341 36.89 1.26 -10.31
CA ASP A 341 37.30 2.09 -9.17
C ASP A 341 38.13 3.27 -9.68
N LEU A 342 37.51 4.45 -9.77
CA LEU A 342 38.18 5.65 -10.29
C LEU A 342 39.30 6.15 -9.39
N SER A 343 39.32 5.77 -8.10
CA SER A 343 40.41 6.17 -7.19
C SER A 343 41.72 5.41 -7.45
N GLN A 344 41.63 4.29 -8.17
CA GLN A 344 42.77 3.42 -8.49
C GLN A 344 43.05 3.34 -10.00
N ALA A 345 42.09 3.71 -10.83
CA ALA A 345 42.21 3.60 -12.28
C ALA A 345 43.12 4.70 -12.86
N THR A 346 44.02 4.28 -13.74
CA THR A 346 44.75 5.19 -14.63
C THR A 346 43.87 5.62 -15.82
N ALA A 347 44.23 6.73 -16.48
CA ALA A 347 43.54 7.19 -17.68
C ALA A 347 43.45 6.11 -18.78
N ALA A 348 44.52 5.33 -18.97
CA ALA A 348 44.56 4.24 -19.94
C ALA A 348 43.60 3.08 -19.56
N GLU A 349 43.51 2.71 -18.28
CA GLU A 349 42.58 1.69 -17.81
C GLU A 349 41.12 2.15 -17.93
N LEU A 350 40.84 3.42 -17.62
CA LEU A 350 39.51 4.01 -17.81
C LEU A 350 39.11 4.02 -19.30
N GLN A 351 40.02 4.46 -20.17
CA GLN A 351 39.80 4.44 -21.62
C GLN A 351 39.49 3.02 -22.12
N GLN A 352 40.32 2.04 -21.73
CA GLN A 352 40.13 0.66 -22.14
C GLN A 352 38.82 0.08 -21.61
N ALA A 353 38.44 0.37 -20.36
CA ALA A 353 37.19 -0.10 -19.77
C ALA A 353 35.96 0.42 -20.54
N VAL A 354 35.96 1.69 -20.97
CA VAL A 354 34.90 2.24 -21.82
C VAL A 354 34.86 1.53 -23.18
N LEU A 355 36.01 1.32 -23.82
CA LEU A 355 36.08 0.62 -25.11
C LEU A 355 35.61 -0.84 -25.00
N ASP A 356 35.94 -1.53 -23.91
CA ASP A 356 35.52 -2.90 -23.67
C ASP A 356 34.00 -3.00 -23.47
N VAL A 357 33.41 -2.09 -22.67
CA VAL A 357 31.95 -2.02 -22.50
C VAL A 357 31.26 -1.74 -23.83
N ALA A 358 31.82 -0.84 -24.64
CA ALA A 358 31.31 -0.53 -25.97
C ALA A 358 31.45 -1.68 -26.97
N ALA A 359 32.39 -2.60 -26.77
CA ALA A 359 32.59 -3.77 -27.63
C ALA A 359 31.76 -4.99 -27.18
N ASP A 360 31.30 -5.03 -25.93
CA ASP A 360 30.66 -6.21 -25.31
C ASP A 360 29.26 -6.53 -25.90
N GLU A 361 29.21 -7.54 -26.76
CA GLU A 361 27.96 -8.02 -27.38
C GLU A 361 27.03 -8.73 -26.38
N GLN A 362 27.58 -9.38 -25.35
CA GLN A 362 26.78 -10.07 -24.34
C GLN A 362 26.08 -9.06 -23.45
N MET A 363 26.79 -7.99 -23.06
CA MET A 363 26.22 -6.87 -22.33
C MET A 363 25.13 -6.17 -23.12
N ARG A 364 25.34 -5.92 -24.42
CA ARG A 364 24.27 -5.36 -25.29
C ARG A 364 23.03 -6.25 -25.33
N ALA A 365 23.21 -7.56 -25.39
CA ALA A 365 22.08 -8.50 -25.37
C ALA A 365 21.35 -8.47 -24.01
N ALA A 366 22.08 -8.44 -22.89
CA ALA A 366 21.50 -8.33 -21.55
C ALA A 366 20.73 -7.01 -21.37
N VAL A 367 21.32 -5.88 -21.81
CA VAL A 367 20.67 -4.56 -21.82
C VAL A 367 19.39 -4.61 -22.65
N ALA A 368 19.40 -5.25 -23.82
CA ALA A 368 18.21 -5.37 -24.67
C ALA A 368 17.08 -6.18 -24.01
N VAL A 369 17.41 -7.26 -23.27
CA VAL A 369 16.43 -8.06 -22.52
C VAL A 369 15.78 -7.22 -21.42
N LEU A 370 16.59 -6.60 -20.55
CA LEU A 370 16.07 -5.80 -19.44
C LEU A 370 15.34 -4.55 -19.94
N ARG A 371 15.79 -3.95 -21.06
CA ARG A 371 15.08 -2.87 -21.75
C ARG A 371 13.68 -3.29 -22.18
N GLN A 372 13.53 -4.47 -22.76
CA GLN A 372 12.22 -4.96 -23.21
C GLN A 372 11.28 -5.15 -22.02
N GLU A 373 11.77 -5.71 -20.92
CA GLU A 373 10.99 -5.83 -19.68
C GLU A 373 10.53 -4.45 -19.18
N ILE A 374 11.43 -3.46 -19.09
CA ILE A 374 11.08 -2.10 -18.66
C ILE A 374 9.99 -1.50 -19.56
N LEU A 375 10.13 -1.67 -20.89
CA LEU A 375 9.16 -1.18 -21.88
C LEU A 375 7.76 -1.76 -21.67
N ASP A 376 7.66 -3.06 -21.38
CA ASP A 376 6.38 -3.75 -21.22
C ASP A 376 5.65 -3.34 -19.92
N MET A 377 6.37 -2.77 -18.95
CA MET A 377 5.80 -2.39 -17.65
C MET A 377 5.04 -1.05 -17.66
N ARG A 378 5.29 -0.17 -18.64
CA ARG A 378 4.60 1.13 -18.83
C ARG A 378 4.76 2.18 -17.72
N GLY A 379 5.61 1.95 -16.71
CA GLY A 379 6.05 2.98 -15.75
C GLY A 379 4.90 3.77 -15.11
N ALA A 380 4.90 5.08 -15.35
CA ALA A 380 3.92 6.03 -14.82
C ALA A 380 2.46 5.67 -15.16
N GLU A 381 2.20 5.16 -16.36
CA GLU A 381 0.83 4.80 -16.77
C GLU A 381 0.30 3.63 -15.93
N ARG A 382 1.13 2.60 -15.71
CA ARG A 382 0.75 1.46 -14.87
C ARG A 382 0.60 1.85 -13.42
N ALA A 383 1.46 2.73 -12.90
CA ALA A 383 1.34 3.28 -11.56
C ALA A 383 0.00 4.02 -11.38
N ALA A 384 -0.40 4.83 -12.38
CA ALA A 384 -1.68 5.54 -12.37
C ALA A 384 -2.87 4.58 -12.49
N ASP A 385 -2.80 3.53 -13.33
CA ASP A 385 -3.83 2.48 -13.42
C ASP A 385 -4.09 1.86 -12.03
N ILE A 386 -3.02 1.49 -11.32
CA ILE A 386 -3.09 0.88 -9.99
C ILE A 386 -3.64 1.86 -8.93
N VAL A 387 -3.27 3.14 -9.00
CA VAL A 387 -3.81 4.17 -8.08
C VAL A 387 -5.29 4.42 -8.34
N GLU A 388 -5.73 4.47 -9.60
CA GLU A 388 -7.16 4.59 -9.92
C GLU A 388 -7.95 3.36 -9.49
N ASP A 389 -7.39 2.15 -9.63
CA ASP A 389 -7.96 0.92 -9.08
C ASP A 389 -8.14 1.02 -7.57
N ARG A 390 -7.11 1.52 -6.87
CA ARG A 390 -7.16 1.72 -5.42
C ARG A 390 -8.23 2.74 -5.02
N LEU A 391 -8.34 3.86 -5.73
CA LEU A 391 -9.37 4.87 -5.50
C LEU A 391 -10.79 4.31 -5.76
N ARG A 392 -10.96 3.48 -6.78
CA ARG A 392 -12.24 2.79 -7.06
C ARG A 392 -12.60 1.79 -5.97
N GLU A 393 -11.64 0.99 -5.52
CA GLU A 393 -11.80 0.05 -4.41
C GLU A 393 -12.29 0.77 -3.14
N LEU A 394 -11.73 1.95 -2.85
CA LEU A 394 -12.11 2.76 -1.68
C LEU A 394 -13.49 3.38 -1.80
N ALA A 395 -13.81 3.93 -2.97
CA ALA A 395 -15.14 4.45 -3.25
C ALA A 395 -16.20 3.35 -3.11
N ALA A 396 -15.88 2.14 -3.55
CA ALA A 396 -16.78 1.00 -3.36
C ALA A 396 -16.84 0.56 -1.89
N LEU A 397 -15.72 0.50 -1.16
CA LEU A 397 -15.69 0.14 0.27
C LEU A 397 -16.50 1.11 1.15
N SER A 398 -16.52 2.41 0.81
CA SER A 398 -17.37 3.36 1.51
C SER A 398 -18.87 3.14 1.23
N GLU A 399 -19.21 2.58 0.07
CA GLU A 399 -20.57 2.18 -0.31
C GLU A 399 -21.01 0.81 0.25
N VAL A 400 -20.07 -0.10 0.56
CA VAL A 400 -20.31 -1.42 1.22
C VAL A 400 -20.98 -1.27 2.61
N GLY A 401 -21.09 -0.04 3.12
CA GLY A 401 -21.83 0.32 4.32
C GLY A 401 -20.91 0.28 5.54
N SER A 402 -20.95 1.36 6.34
CA SER A 402 -20.14 1.54 7.55
C SER A 402 -20.19 0.35 8.51
N THR A 403 -21.29 -0.42 8.51
CA THR A 403 -21.46 -1.57 9.39
C THR A 403 -20.65 -2.81 8.99
N ALA A 404 -20.54 -3.15 7.70
CA ALA A 404 -19.74 -4.31 7.26
C ALA A 404 -18.25 -4.08 7.59
N LEU A 405 -17.80 -2.84 7.41
CA LEU A 405 -16.46 -2.43 7.80
C LEU A 405 -16.27 -2.45 9.32
N GLY A 406 -17.24 -1.93 10.10
CA GLY A 406 -17.20 -1.99 11.56
C GLY A 406 -17.11 -3.41 12.11
N VAL A 407 -17.80 -4.37 11.48
CA VAL A 407 -17.68 -5.79 11.82
C VAL A 407 -16.29 -6.33 11.49
N ALA A 408 -15.73 -6.02 10.32
CA ALA A 408 -14.36 -6.40 9.97
C ALA A 408 -13.34 -5.79 10.96
N MET A 409 -13.54 -4.54 11.40
CA MET A 409 -12.71 -3.89 12.42
C MET A 409 -12.75 -4.64 13.74
N ALA A 410 -13.94 -5.00 14.21
CA ALA A 410 -14.08 -5.77 15.44
C ALA A 410 -13.38 -7.14 15.36
N ARG A 411 -13.48 -7.84 14.22
CA ARG A 411 -12.78 -9.12 14.03
C ARG A 411 -11.26 -8.97 13.94
N ALA A 412 -10.78 -7.92 13.31
CA ALA A 412 -9.37 -7.60 13.20
C ALA A 412 -8.75 -7.26 14.57
N GLU A 413 -9.45 -6.48 15.39
CA GLU A 413 -9.00 -6.14 16.75
C GLU A 413 -9.05 -7.36 17.68
N GLU A 414 -10.08 -8.21 17.60
CA GLU A 414 -10.13 -9.46 18.36
C GLU A 414 -8.91 -10.34 18.04
N SER A 415 -8.48 -10.40 16.77
CA SER A 415 -7.29 -11.17 16.36
C SER A 415 -5.98 -10.66 16.96
N MET A 416 -5.93 -9.41 17.40
CA MET A 416 -4.76 -8.82 18.07
C MET A 416 -4.70 -9.13 19.57
N ARG A 417 -5.78 -9.69 20.16
CA ARG A 417 -5.84 -9.94 21.59
C ARG A 417 -5.02 -11.16 22.00
N PRO A 418 -4.39 -11.12 23.20
CA PRO A 418 -3.80 -12.31 23.81
C PRO A 418 -4.84 -13.41 24.11
N ASP A 419 -6.05 -13.03 24.50
CA ASP A 419 -7.19 -13.89 24.85
C ASP A 419 -8.20 -14.04 23.70
N ARG A 420 -7.72 -13.98 22.45
CA ARG A 420 -8.57 -13.97 21.25
C ARG A 420 -9.43 -15.22 21.11
N LEU A 421 -10.70 -15.06 20.72
CA LEU A 421 -11.64 -16.15 20.46
C LEU A 421 -11.43 -16.84 19.10
N PHE A 422 -10.88 -16.11 18.13
CA PHE A 422 -10.56 -16.58 16.79
C PHE A 422 -9.43 -15.75 16.17
N ASP A 423 -8.91 -16.24 15.04
CA ASP A 423 -7.90 -15.56 14.24
C ASP A 423 -8.49 -15.22 12.86
N ASP A 424 -8.52 -13.95 12.49
CA ASP A 424 -9.05 -13.43 11.24
C ASP A 424 -8.07 -12.42 10.62
N GLU A 425 -6.97 -12.94 10.07
CA GLU A 425 -5.93 -12.12 9.45
C GLU A 425 -6.46 -11.23 8.31
N LEU A 426 -7.45 -11.72 7.55
CA LEU A 426 -8.03 -11.01 6.41
C LEU A 426 -8.90 -9.83 6.82
N ALA A 427 -9.55 -9.89 7.99
CA ALA A 427 -10.32 -8.77 8.50
C ALA A 427 -9.47 -7.50 8.60
N ALA A 428 -8.25 -7.60 9.15
CA ALA A 428 -7.36 -6.45 9.24
C ALA A 428 -6.98 -5.91 7.86
N ASP A 429 -6.79 -6.79 6.87
CA ASP A 429 -6.48 -6.38 5.51
C ASP A 429 -7.69 -5.72 4.81
N PHE A 430 -8.92 -6.17 5.05
CA PHE A 430 -10.13 -5.50 4.54
C PHE A 430 -10.29 -4.08 5.12
N VAL A 431 -9.95 -3.87 6.40
CA VAL A 431 -10.02 -2.51 6.97
C VAL A 431 -8.84 -1.64 6.52
N ARG A 432 -7.63 -2.18 6.38
CA ARG A 432 -6.52 -1.43 5.73
C ARG A 432 -6.93 -1.01 4.32
N ALA A 433 -7.58 -1.93 3.60
CA ALA A 433 -8.09 -1.65 2.27
C ALA A 433 -9.12 -0.50 2.25
N SER A 434 -9.87 -0.23 3.33
CA SER A 434 -10.81 0.90 3.35
C SER A 434 -10.17 2.26 3.70
N GLY A 435 -8.90 2.28 4.11
CA GLY A 435 -8.21 3.49 4.59
C GLY A 435 -8.59 3.92 6.02
N ILE A 436 -9.59 3.27 6.63
CA ILE A 436 -10.12 3.66 7.95
C ILE A 436 -9.33 3.03 9.11
N TRP A 437 -8.72 1.86 8.91
CA TRP A 437 -8.00 1.13 9.98
C TRP A 437 -6.85 1.91 10.60
N GLN A 438 -6.13 2.68 9.78
CA GLN A 438 -4.93 3.36 10.27
C GLN A 438 -5.30 4.35 11.38
N ALA A 439 -6.47 5.01 11.29
CA ALA A 439 -6.86 6.11 12.18
C ALA A 439 -7.16 5.69 13.63
N GLN A 440 -7.42 4.40 13.88
CA GLN A 440 -7.96 3.93 15.18
C GLN A 440 -6.98 3.17 16.05
N ARG A 441 -5.72 2.97 15.63
CA ARG A 441 -4.78 2.12 16.37
C ARG A 441 -4.33 2.71 17.74
N TYR A 442 -4.72 3.95 18.10
CA TYR A 442 -4.13 4.63 19.27
C TYR A 442 -5.06 5.52 20.11
N ASP A 443 -6.38 5.47 19.93
CA ASP A 443 -7.26 6.03 20.96
C ASP A 443 -7.52 4.94 22.01
N GLU A 444 -6.78 4.99 23.13
CA GLU A 444 -6.90 4.03 24.23
C GLU A 444 -8.34 3.92 24.76
N ASP A 445 -9.19 4.90 24.48
CA ASP A 445 -10.57 4.96 24.94
C ASP A 445 -11.61 4.45 23.93
N ASN A 446 -11.28 4.19 22.65
CA ASN A 446 -12.30 4.03 21.61
C ASN A 446 -12.09 2.95 20.53
N THR A 447 -11.32 1.90 20.80
CA THR A 447 -11.26 0.72 19.91
C THR A 447 -12.60 -0.01 19.89
N VAL A 448 -13.08 -0.40 18.71
CA VAL A 448 -14.43 -0.98 18.53
C VAL A 448 -14.61 -2.23 19.41
N VAL A 449 -13.54 -2.97 19.72
CA VAL A 449 -13.47 -4.13 20.65
C VAL A 449 -13.32 -3.75 22.12
N ARG A 450 -12.76 -2.58 22.49
CA ARG A 450 -12.92 -2.07 23.87
C ARG A 450 -14.29 -1.45 24.11
N SER A 451 -15.10 -1.28 23.07
CA SER A 451 -16.52 -0.92 23.19
C SER A 451 -17.40 -2.17 23.37
N ALA A 452 -18.56 -1.99 23.99
CA ALA A 452 -19.54 -3.07 24.16
C ALA A 452 -19.93 -3.76 22.84
N MET A 453 -19.84 -3.05 21.71
CA MET A 453 -20.20 -3.56 20.38
C MET A 453 -19.16 -4.55 19.83
N GLY A 454 -17.87 -4.33 20.03
CA GLY A 454 -16.86 -5.23 19.48
C GLY A 454 -16.71 -6.52 20.30
N ASP A 455 -16.84 -6.46 21.63
CA ASP A 455 -16.96 -7.69 22.45
C ASP A 455 -18.20 -8.51 22.03
N TYR A 456 -19.32 -7.84 21.74
CA TYR A 456 -20.50 -8.46 21.18
C TYR A 456 -20.22 -9.16 19.83
N VAL A 457 -19.59 -8.45 18.88
CA VAL A 457 -19.25 -9.01 17.57
C VAL A 457 -18.29 -10.19 17.69
N ALA A 458 -17.32 -10.14 18.60
CA ALA A 458 -16.37 -11.23 18.83
C ALA A 458 -17.08 -12.51 19.32
N LEU A 459 -17.90 -12.40 20.36
CA LEU A 459 -18.67 -13.53 20.92
C LEU A 459 -19.65 -14.09 19.89
N ARG A 460 -20.37 -13.22 19.16
CA ARG A 460 -21.30 -13.61 18.09
C ARG A 460 -20.57 -14.36 16.96
N THR A 461 -19.42 -13.84 16.53
CA THR A 461 -18.61 -14.44 15.46
C THR A 461 -18.18 -15.84 15.85
N ARG A 462 -17.65 -15.99 17.08
CA ARG A 462 -17.23 -17.29 17.62
C ARG A 462 -18.37 -18.30 17.65
N LEU A 463 -19.54 -17.89 18.15
CA LEU A 463 -20.71 -18.76 18.20
C LEU A 463 -21.13 -19.27 16.82
N PHE A 464 -21.16 -18.37 15.82
CA PHE A 464 -21.52 -18.76 14.46
C PHE A 464 -20.46 -19.62 13.77
N ASP A 465 -19.17 -19.43 14.07
CA ASP A 465 -18.11 -20.32 13.60
C ASP A 465 -18.33 -21.75 14.11
N ASP A 466 -18.58 -21.89 15.41
CA ASP A 466 -18.81 -23.18 16.05
C ASP A 466 -20.08 -23.85 15.51
N PHE A 467 -21.15 -23.06 15.26
CA PHE A 467 -22.35 -23.57 14.61
C PHE A 467 -22.06 -24.13 13.21
N LEU A 468 -21.33 -23.39 12.38
CA LEU A 468 -21.03 -23.78 11.01
C LEU A 468 -20.20 -25.05 10.94
N LEU A 469 -19.19 -25.17 11.80
CA LEU A 469 -18.35 -26.36 11.89
C LEU A 469 -19.12 -27.57 12.46
N ALA A 470 -19.98 -27.35 13.45
CA ALA A 470 -20.81 -28.40 14.04
C ALA A 470 -21.98 -28.82 13.15
N ALA A 471 -22.32 -28.05 12.10
CA ALA A 471 -23.45 -28.36 11.23
C ALA A 471 -23.25 -29.63 10.40
N GLY A 472 -22.00 -30.00 10.09
CA GLY A 472 -21.68 -31.21 9.33
C GLY A 472 -22.33 -31.28 7.94
N CYS A 473 -22.75 -30.13 7.40
CA CYS A 473 -23.41 -30.03 6.10
C CYS A 473 -22.37 -29.96 4.97
N PRO A 474 -22.60 -30.64 3.83
CA PRO A 474 -21.71 -30.55 2.67
C PRO A 474 -21.74 -29.18 1.99
N GLN A 475 -22.79 -28.38 2.25
CA GLN A 475 -22.94 -27.03 1.73
C GLN A 475 -23.20 -26.03 2.85
N VAL A 476 -22.58 -24.87 2.74
CA VAL A 476 -22.76 -23.72 3.63
C VAL A 476 -23.15 -22.52 2.79
N VAL A 477 -24.13 -21.75 3.22
CA VAL A 477 -24.51 -20.49 2.57
C VAL A 477 -24.44 -19.35 3.57
N VAL A 478 -23.55 -18.39 3.31
CA VAL A 478 -23.47 -17.13 4.05
C VAL A 478 -24.24 -16.08 3.27
N VAL A 479 -25.36 -15.63 3.85
CA VAL A 479 -26.26 -14.65 3.23
C VAL A 479 -25.86 -13.24 3.64
N ALA A 480 -25.76 -12.32 2.68
CA ALA A 480 -25.13 -11.01 2.86
C ALA A 480 -23.69 -11.14 3.39
N ALA A 481 -22.88 -11.89 2.64
CA ALA A 481 -21.54 -12.29 3.08
C ALA A 481 -20.59 -11.12 3.32
N GLY A 482 -20.78 -9.95 2.69
CA GLY A 482 -19.99 -8.77 2.94
C GLY A 482 -18.47 -9.03 2.88
N LEU A 483 -17.79 -8.61 3.94
CA LEU A 483 -16.35 -8.83 4.15
C LEU A 483 -16.07 -10.07 5.00
N ASP A 484 -16.96 -11.08 5.02
CA ASP A 484 -16.75 -12.35 5.74
C ASP A 484 -15.45 -13.04 5.29
N SER A 485 -14.76 -13.75 6.18
CA SER A 485 -13.48 -14.42 5.87
C SER A 485 -13.50 -15.93 6.17
N ARG A 486 -14.65 -16.49 6.55
CA ARG A 486 -14.78 -17.87 7.03
C ARG A 486 -14.36 -18.92 6.01
N ALA A 487 -14.58 -18.65 4.72
CA ALA A 487 -14.09 -19.50 3.63
C ALA A 487 -12.56 -19.65 3.59
N PHE A 488 -11.82 -18.74 4.25
CA PHE A 488 -10.36 -18.70 4.29
C PHE A 488 -9.79 -19.13 5.64
N ARG A 489 -10.47 -18.79 6.75
CA ARG A 489 -9.94 -19.01 8.11
C ARG A 489 -10.48 -20.24 8.83
N LEU A 490 -11.67 -20.75 8.47
CA LEU A 490 -12.23 -21.92 9.15
C LEU A 490 -11.64 -23.22 8.61
N PRO A 491 -11.44 -24.23 9.48
CA PRO A 491 -10.91 -25.54 9.10
C PRO A 491 -12.01 -26.42 8.50
N TRP A 492 -12.48 -26.07 7.31
CA TRP A 492 -13.53 -26.82 6.61
C TRP A 492 -13.10 -28.26 6.30
N ALA A 493 -14.05 -29.19 6.37
CA ALA A 493 -13.83 -30.56 5.93
C ALA A 493 -13.69 -30.64 4.41
N ASP A 494 -12.95 -31.64 3.92
CA ASP A 494 -12.74 -31.85 2.48
C ASP A 494 -14.07 -31.96 1.72
N GLY A 495 -14.20 -31.18 0.64
CA GLY A 495 -15.37 -31.18 -0.23
C GLY A 495 -16.54 -30.33 0.24
N VAL A 496 -16.43 -29.63 1.38
CA VAL A 496 -17.43 -28.63 1.79
C VAL A 496 -17.41 -27.47 0.79
N ARG A 497 -18.61 -27.10 0.30
CA ARG A 497 -18.81 -25.96 -0.59
C ARG A 497 -19.39 -24.78 0.19
N VAL A 498 -18.72 -23.63 0.17
CA VAL A 498 -19.17 -22.42 0.85
C VAL A 498 -19.61 -21.39 -0.18
N PHE A 499 -20.91 -21.08 -0.17
CA PHE A 499 -21.53 -20.08 -1.03
C PHE A 499 -21.62 -18.76 -0.28
N GLU A 500 -21.06 -17.71 -0.86
CA GLU A 500 -21.17 -16.34 -0.35
C GLU A 500 -22.12 -15.55 -1.25
N VAL A 501 -23.26 -15.15 -0.69
CA VAL A 501 -24.30 -14.42 -1.44
C VAL A 501 -24.31 -12.97 -1.00
N ASP A 502 -24.05 -12.05 -1.92
CA ASP A 502 -24.16 -10.61 -1.69
C ASP A 502 -24.25 -9.84 -3.03
N ARG A 503 -24.42 -8.52 -2.97
CA ARG A 503 -24.42 -7.66 -4.14
C ARG A 503 -23.05 -7.68 -4.84
N ALA A 504 -23.08 -7.47 -6.15
CA ALA A 504 -21.90 -7.50 -7.00
C ALA A 504 -20.82 -6.48 -6.57
N ASP A 505 -21.23 -5.27 -6.21
CA ASP A 505 -20.34 -4.20 -5.75
C ASP A 505 -19.60 -4.55 -4.45
N VAL A 506 -20.28 -5.22 -3.52
CA VAL A 506 -19.70 -5.68 -2.24
C VAL A 506 -18.70 -6.80 -2.46
N LEU A 507 -19.06 -7.82 -3.24
CA LEU A 507 -18.18 -8.96 -3.48
C LEU A 507 -16.98 -8.57 -4.37
N GLN A 508 -17.15 -7.67 -5.34
CA GLN A 508 -16.05 -7.20 -6.18
C GLN A 508 -14.95 -6.52 -5.36
N VAL A 509 -15.33 -5.74 -4.35
CA VAL A 509 -14.40 -5.15 -3.39
C VAL A 509 -13.62 -6.22 -2.64
N LYS A 510 -14.33 -7.20 -2.08
CA LYS A 510 -13.71 -8.31 -1.35
C LYS A 510 -12.75 -9.10 -2.26
N GLU A 511 -13.17 -9.43 -3.47
CA GLU A 511 -12.33 -10.14 -4.46
C GLU A 511 -11.06 -9.34 -4.81
N SER A 512 -11.16 -8.01 -4.95
CA SER A 512 -10.02 -7.15 -5.20
C SER A 512 -8.98 -7.25 -4.08
N VAL A 513 -9.42 -7.13 -2.83
CA VAL A 513 -8.54 -7.28 -1.65
C VAL A 513 -7.92 -8.68 -1.60
N LEU A 514 -8.74 -9.73 -1.75
CA LEU A 514 -8.28 -11.12 -1.69
C LEU A 514 -7.25 -11.43 -2.79
N GLY A 515 -7.48 -10.94 -4.02
CA GLY A 515 -6.56 -11.07 -5.15
C GLY A 515 -5.23 -10.37 -4.88
N ARG A 516 -5.27 -9.15 -4.34
CA ARG A 516 -4.07 -8.39 -3.94
C ARG A 516 -3.30 -9.04 -2.79
N LEU A 517 -3.94 -9.86 -1.96
CA LEU A 517 -3.28 -10.61 -0.89
C LEU A 517 -2.83 -12.01 -1.33
N GLY A 518 -3.28 -12.47 -2.51
CA GLY A 518 -3.08 -13.86 -2.94
C GLY A 518 -3.75 -14.87 -2.00
N ALA A 519 -4.82 -14.46 -1.32
CA ALA A 519 -5.52 -15.29 -0.33
C ALA A 519 -6.17 -16.50 -0.99
N ARG A 520 -6.04 -17.68 -0.36
CA ARG A 520 -6.61 -18.93 -0.87
C ARG A 520 -7.63 -19.49 0.12
N PRO A 521 -8.85 -19.84 -0.32
CA PRO A 521 -9.84 -20.42 0.56
C PRO A 521 -9.42 -21.84 0.98
N SER A 522 -9.85 -22.26 2.17
CA SER A 522 -9.65 -23.62 2.70
C SER A 522 -10.73 -24.60 2.24
N CYS A 523 -11.69 -24.15 1.43
CA CYS A 523 -12.85 -24.89 0.94
C CYS A 523 -13.13 -24.58 -0.54
N ASP A 524 -14.11 -25.28 -1.13
CA ASP A 524 -14.65 -24.91 -2.45
C ASP A 524 -15.57 -23.70 -2.29
N ARG A 525 -15.00 -22.51 -2.44
CA ARG A 525 -15.69 -21.23 -2.30
C ARG A 525 -16.37 -20.83 -3.60
N VAL A 526 -17.65 -20.48 -3.52
CA VAL A 526 -18.47 -20.00 -4.65
C VAL A 526 -19.01 -18.61 -4.34
N VAL A 527 -18.75 -17.65 -5.22
CA VAL A 527 -19.22 -16.26 -5.10
C VAL A 527 -20.50 -16.11 -5.91
N VAL A 528 -21.60 -15.76 -5.24
CA VAL A 528 -22.93 -15.63 -5.84
C VAL A 528 -23.37 -14.16 -5.78
N THR A 529 -23.26 -13.45 -6.89
CA THR A 529 -23.64 -12.03 -6.96
C THR A 529 -25.15 -11.88 -7.13
N ALA A 530 -25.87 -11.41 -6.10
CA ALA A 530 -27.31 -11.20 -6.14
C ALA A 530 -27.82 -10.14 -5.15
N ASP A 531 -28.87 -9.40 -5.53
CA ASP A 531 -29.67 -8.61 -4.58
C ASP A 531 -30.67 -9.54 -3.87
N LEU A 532 -30.62 -9.58 -2.53
CA LEU A 532 -31.48 -10.43 -1.70
C LEU A 532 -32.97 -10.08 -1.80
N ARG A 533 -33.32 -8.88 -2.26
CA ARG A 533 -34.71 -8.47 -2.58
C ARG A 533 -35.19 -9.04 -3.92
N GLY A 534 -34.27 -9.45 -4.78
CA GLY A 534 -34.51 -10.02 -6.10
C GLY A 534 -34.57 -11.54 -6.13
N ASN A 535 -34.12 -12.14 -7.23
CA ASN A 535 -34.17 -13.58 -7.48
C ASN A 535 -32.87 -14.33 -7.10
N TRP A 536 -32.28 -14.00 -5.94
CA TRP A 536 -31.03 -14.58 -5.46
C TRP A 536 -31.04 -16.12 -5.33
N ALA A 537 -32.20 -16.71 -5.05
CA ALA A 537 -32.36 -18.16 -4.97
C ALA A 537 -32.07 -18.86 -6.30
N GLN A 538 -32.41 -18.22 -7.43
CA GLN A 538 -32.10 -18.77 -8.75
C GLN A 538 -30.61 -18.65 -9.05
N SER A 539 -30.00 -17.49 -8.76
CA SER A 539 -28.55 -17.30 -8.92
C SER A 539 -27.76 -18.35 -8.14
N LEU A 540 -28.17 -18.62 -6.89
CA LEU A 540 -27.55 -19.65 -6.07
C LEU A 540 -27.64 -21.05 -6.71
N LEU A 541 -28.78 -21.42 -7.29
CA LEU A 541 -28.95 -22.69 -8.01
C LEU A 541 -28.09 -22.75 -9.28
N ASP A 542 -28.05 -21.65 -10.04
CA ASP A 542 -27.28 -21.56 -11.29
C ASP A 542 -25.77 -21.70 -11.03
N ASP A 543 -25.29 -21.21 -9.87
CA ASP A 543 -23.90 -21.34 -9.41
C ASP A 543 -23.60 -22.69 -8.72
N GLY A 544 -24.52 -23.65 -8.88
CA GLY A 544 -24.30 -25.06 -8.54
C GLY A 544 -24.67 -25.44 -7.12
N PHE A 545 -25.50 -24.66 -6.42
CA PHE A 545 -26.13 -25.10 -5.17
C PHE A 545 -27.10 -26.26 -5.42
N ASP A 546 -27.00 -27.34 -4.64
CA ASP A 546 -27.92 -28.48 -4.71
C ASP A 546 -28.96 -28.46 -3.57
N PRO A 547 -30.24 -28.17 -3.85
CA PRO A 547 -31.29 -28.12 -2.83
C PRO A 547 -31.68 -29.49 -2.27
N THR A 548 -31.10 -30.58 -2.79
CA THR A 548 -31.30 -31.94 -2.27
C THR A 548 -30.33 -32.31 -1.16
N LEU A 549 -29.26 -31.53 -0.95
CA LEU A 549 -28.26 -31.75 0.09
C LEU A 549 -28.55 -30.93 1.35
N PRO A 550 -28.25 -31.46 2.55
CA PRO A 550 -28.31 -30.69 3.79
C PRO A 550 -27.42 -29.45 3.70
N THR A 551 -27.95 -28.30 4.12
CA THR A 551 -27.25 -27.02 4.05
C THR A 551 -27.20 -26.34 5.41
N ALA A 552 -26.04 -25.75 5.77
CA ALA A 552 -25.93 -24.83 6.89
C ALA A 552 -26.08 -23.39 6.38
N TRP A 553 -27.13 -22.71 6.83
CA TRP A 553 -27.43 -21.32 6.45
C TRP A 553 -26.99 -20.37 7.56
N LEU A 554 -26.24 -19.32 7.22
CA LEU A 554 -25.89 -18.24 8.13
C LEU A 554 -26.49 -16.92 7.64
N VAL A 555 -27.33 -16.32 8.48
CA VAL A 555 -27.95 -15.01 8.27
C VAL A 555 -27.52 -14.09 9.41
N GLU A 556 -26.37 -13.44 9.23
CA GLU A 556 -25.70 -12.60 10.24
C GLU A 556 -25.76 -11.13 9.79
N GLY A 557 -26.11 -10.21 10.69
CA GLY A 557 -26.11 -8.76 10.44
C GLY A 557 -27.20 -8.25 9.52
N LEU A 558 -28.05 -9.11 8.95
CA LEU A 558 -28.90 -8.72 7.81
C LEU A 558 -30.32 -8.27 8.19
N VAL A 559 -30.93 -8.93 9.20
CA VAL A 559 -32.38 -8.82 9.47
C VAL A 559 -32.83 -7.39 9.74
N VAL A 560 -31.97 -6.54 10.32
CA VAL A 560 -32.28 -5.14 10.65
C VAL A 560 -32.46 -4.24 9.43
N TYR A 561 -31.82 -4.56 8.30
CA TYR A 561 -31.82 -3.75 7.08
C TYR A 561 -32.97 -4.08 6.13
N LEU A 562 -33.64 -5.20 6.37
CA LEU A 562 -34.76 -5.67 5.57
C LEU A 562 -36.09 -5.30 6.23
N THR A 563 -37.12 -5.06 5.42
CA THR A 563 -38.48 -4.98 5.95
C THR A 563 -38.92 -6.34 6.49
N GLU A 564 -39.94 -6.39 7.35
CA GLU A 564 -40.52 -7.65 7.81
C GLU A 564 -40.95 -8.55 6.64
N GLN A 565 -41.55 -7.95 5.60
CA GLN A 565 -41.96 -8.68 4.40
C GLN A 565 -40.78 -9.25 3.59
N ASP A 566 -39.67 -8.51 3.50
CA ASP A 566 -38.46 -9.00 2.82
C ASP A 566 -37.79 -10.12 3.60
N THR A 567 -37.77 -9.99 4.92
CA THR A 567 -37.22 -10.98 5.85
C THR A 567 -37.99 -12.30 5.77
N ASP A 568 -39.33 -12.25 5.76
CA ASP A 568 -40.18 -13.43 5.56
C ASP A 568 -39.98 -14.07 4.18
N ARG A 569 -39.90 -13.25 3.12
CA ARG A 569 -39.64 -13.77 1.77
C ARG A 569 -38.29 -14.46 1.65
N MET A 570 -37.27 -13.91 2.30
CA MET A 570 -35.93 -14.52 2.35
C MET A 570 -35.99 -15.86 3.08
N LEU A 571 -36.56 -15.90 4.29
CA LEU A 571 -36.63 -17.13 5.07
C LEU A 571 -37.47 -18.22 4.38
N ALA A 572 -38.58 -17.85 3.74
CA ALA A 572 -39.38 -18.80 2.95
C ALA A 572 -38.60 -19.41 1.78
N LYS A 573 -37.74 -18.63 1.12
CA LYS A 573 -36.84 -19.15 0.07
C LYS A 573 -35.79 -20.09 0.66
N ILE A 574 -35.16 -19.72 1.78
CA ILE A 574 -34.20 -20.58 2.50
C ILE A 574 -34.86 -21.92 2.86
N THR A 575 -36.05 -21.90 3.45
CA THR A 575 -36.81 -23.12 3.76
C THR A 575 -37.07 -23.97 2.51
N LYS A 576 -37.47 -23.36 1.39
CA LYS A 576 -37.74 -24.08 0.15
C LYS A 576 -36.50 -24.76 -0.44
N LEU A 577 -35.32 -24.16 -0.25
CA LEU A 577 -34.04 -24.68 -0.71
C LEU A 577 -33.39 -25.68 0.26
N SER A 578 -33.99 -25.92 1.42
CA SER A 578 -33.40 -26.72 2.50
C SER A 578 -33.92 -28.16 2.49
N ALA A 579 -33.02 -29.12 2.24
CA ALA A 579 -33.27 -30.54 2.46
C ALA A 579 -33.40 -30.88 3.97
N PRO A 580 -34.03 -32.00 4.35
CA PRO A 580 -34.02 -32.49 5.73
C PRO A 580 -32.59 -32.60 6.29
N GLY A 581 -32.39 -32.22 7.55
CA GLY A 581 -31.06 -32.17 8.16
C GLY A 581 -30.28 -30.87 7.88
N SER A 582 -30.85 -29.96 7.09
CA SER A 582 -30.34 -28.57 7.01
C SER A 582 -30.44 -27.88 8.35
N ARG A 583 -29.51 -26.94 8.60
CA ARG A 583 -29.46 -26.12 9.81
C ARG A 583 -29.41 -24.65 9.43
N ILE A 584 -29.93 -23.78 10.28
CA ILE A 584 -29.89 -22.33 10.08
C ILE A 584 -29.48 -21.61 11.37
N ALA A 585 -28.66 -20.58 11.24
CA ALA A 585 -28.36 -19.62 12.28
C ALA A 585 -28.77 -18.21 11.81
N VAL A 586 -29.50 -17.49 12.65
CA VAL A 586 -29.99 -16.13 12.35
C VAL A 586 -29.70 -15.21 13.53
N GLU A 587 -29.12 -14.06 13.25
CA GLU A 587 -29.08 -12.95 14.21
C GLU A 587 -30.36 -12.11 14.08
N ALA A 588 -31.19 -12.13 15.11
CA ALA A 588 -32.38 -11.30 15.22
C ALA A 588 -32.16 -10.20 16.28
N LEU A 589 -31.83 -9.00 15.81
CA LEU A 589 -31.84 -7.79 16.63
C LEU A 589 -33.27 -7.25 16.68
N THR A 590 -33.87 -7.24 17.87
CA THR A 590 -35.24 -6.75 18.07
C THR A 590 -35.24 -5.22 18.26
N ARG A 591 -36.35 -4.56 17.88
CA ARG A 591 -36.52 -3.09 18.03
C ARG A 591 -36.34 -2.61 19.48
N HIS A 592 -36.42 -3.50 20.47
CA HIS A 592 -36.16 -3.19 21.88
C HIS A 592 -34.79 -2.52 22.12
N MET A 593 -33.78 -2.82 21.29
CA MET A 593 -32.48 -2.12 21.29
C MET A 593 -32.61 -0.60 21.13
N LEU A 594 -33.48 -0.15 20.22
CA LEU A 594 -33.73 1.28 19.94
C LEU A 594 -34.63 1.96 20.97
N LEU A 595 -35.26 1.19 21.86
CA LEU A 595 -36.20 1.67 22.87
C LEU A 595 -35.55 1.81 24.25
N THR A 596 -34.25 1.54 24.39
CA THR A 596 -33.50 1.73 25.65
C THR A 596 -33.31 3.23 25.94
N GLU A 597 -33.32 3.62 27.21
CA GLU A 597 -33.12 5.04 27.59
C GLU A 597 -31.75 5.60 27.14
N PRO A 598 -30.64 4.84 27.23
CA PRO A 598 -29.35 5.27 26.69
C PRO A 598 -29.38 5.50 25.18
N ALA A 599 -29.98 4.59 24.39
CA ALA A 599 -30.09 4.76 22.94
C ALA A 599 -30.96 5.98 22.58
N ARG A 600 -32.06 6.21 23.31
CA ARG A 600 -32.90 7.40 23.13
C ARG A 600 -32.18 8.70 23.44
N GLN A 601 -31.36 8.72 24.50
CA GLN A 601 -30.61 9.90 24.90
C GLN A 601 -29.52 10.24 23.87
N VAL A 602 -28.81 9.24 23.36
CA VAL A 602 -27.79 9.40 22.32
C VAL A 602 -28.40 9.85 20.98
N LEU A 603 -29.55 9.29 20.59
CA LEU A 603 -30.30 9.74 19.41
C LEU A 603 -30.82 11.17 19.54
N ALA A 604 -31.16 11.61 20.77
CA ALA A 604 -31.64 12.96 21.04
C ALA A 604 -30.50 14.00 21.08
N THR A 605 -29.28 13.61 21.49
CA THR A 605 -28.12 14.52 21.57
C THR A 605 -27.28 14.54 20.31
N GLY A 606 -27.38 13.52 19.45
CA GLY A 606 -26.58 13.40 18.22
C GLY A 606 -25.09 13.15 18.48
N GLN A 607 -24.73 12.68 19.68
CA GLN A 607 -23.33 12.52 20.12
C GLN A 607 -22.64 11.23 19.63
N ASP A 608 -23.38 10.33 18.96
CA ASP A 608 -22.85 9.08 18.40
C ASP A 608 -23.36 8.90 16.96
N GLU A 609 -22.50 9.25 15.99
CA GLU A 609 -22.81 9.13 14.56
C GLU A 609 -23.01 7.67 14.12
N ALA A 610 -22.35 6.70 14.78
CA ALA A 610 -22.45 5.29 14.43
C ALA A 610 -23.83 4.72 14.83
N LEU A 611 -24.29 5.02 16.04
CA LEU A 611 -25.63 4.64 16.48
C LEU A 611 -26.72 5.36 15.64
N ALA A 612 -26.55 6.67 15.37
CA ALA A 612 -27.47 7.42 14.52
C ALA A 612 -27.57 6.84 13.10
N THR A 613 -26.43 6.44 12.52
CA THR A 613 -26.38 5.77 11.22
C THR A 613 -27.09 4.41 11.26
N LEU A 614 -26.81 3.57 12.26
CA LEU A 614 -27.46 2.28 12.43
C LEU A 614 -28.99 2.41 12.51
N VAL A 615 -29.49 3.39 13.27
CA VAL A 615 -30.93 3.69 13.35
C VAL A 615 -31.51 4.15 12.02
N SER A 616 -30.80 5.01 11.29
CA SER A 616 -31.25 5.47 9.96
C SER A 616 -31.39 4.35 8.93
N LEU A 617 -30.61 3.27 9.09
CA LEU A 617 -30.60 2.11 8.22
C LEU A 617 -31.57 1.01 8.68
N TRP A 618 -32.15 1.14 9.88
CA TRP A 618 -33.10 0.18 10.43
C TRP A 618 -34.41 0.19 9.62
N ARG A 619 -34.87 -0.98 9.20
CA ARG A 619 -36.10 -1.18 8.41
C ARG A 619 -37.04 -2.23 9.00
N ASN A 620 -36.55 -3.08 9.90
CA ASN A 620 -37.34 -4.17 10.47
C ASN A 620 -38.10 -3.72 11.73
N GLU A 621 -39.43 -3.57 11.63
CA GLU A 621 -40.27 -3.12 12.74
C GLU A 621 -40.90 -4.25 13.55
N SER A 622 -40.58 -5.51 13.25
CA SER A 622 -41.25 -6.66 13.86
C SER A 622 -41.00 -6.75 15.36
N THR A 623 -42.05 -7.08 16.11
CA THR A 623 -42.01 -7.39 17.55
C THR A 623 -42.38 -8.85 17.82
N ALA A 624 -42.41 -9.69 16.78
CA ALA A 624 -42.72 -11.11 16.92
C ALA A 624 -41.67 -11.84 17.77
N GLU A 625 -42.09 -12.86 18.50
CA GLU A 625 -41.17 -13.74 19.22
C GLU A 625 -40.26 -14.47 18.22
N PRO A 626 -38.93 -14.28 18.27
CA PRO A 626 -38.06 -14.70 17.15
C PRO A 626 -38.01 -16.22 16.94
N THR A 627 -38.28 -17.03 17.97
CA THR A 627 -38.38 -18.49 17.86
C THR A 627 -39.67 -18.95 17.20
N GLU A 628 -40.80 -18.28 17.45
CA GLU A 628 -42.07 -18.58 16.80
C GLU A 628 -42.02 -18.24 15.30
N TRP A 629 -41.33 -17.15 14.96
CA TRP A 629 -41.14 -16.71 13.58
C TRP A 629 -40.46 -17.79 12.71
N ILE A 630 -39.32 -18.33 13.14
CA ILE A 630 -38.60 -19.35 12.36
C ILE A 630 -39.33 -20.72 12.40
N THR A 631 -40.05 -21.00 13.50
CA THR A 631 -40.90 -22.20 13.62
C THR A 631 -42.05 -22.18 12.64
N THR A 632 -42.67 -21.02 12.40
CA THR A 632 -43.73 -20.85 11.40
C THR A 632 -43.22 -21.13 9.98
N HIS A 633 -41.93 -20.91 9.75
CA HIS A 633 -41.24 -21.27 8.50
C HIS A 633 -40.76 -22.73 8.46
N GLY A 634 -41.17 -23.54 9.44
CA GLY A 634 -40.97 -24.98 9.49
C GLY A 634 -39.61 -25.42 9.99
N TRP A 635 -38.95 -24.62 10.82
CA TRP A 635 -37.70 -25.01 11.49
C TRP A 635 -37.98 -25.36 12.95
N ARG A 636 -37.29 -26.36 13.49
CA ARG A 636 -37.29 -26.58 14.94
C ARG A 636 -36.33 -25.58 15.58
N ALA A 637 -36.88 -24.53 16.18
CA ALA A 637 -36.12 -23.39 16.69
C ALA A 637 -35.63 -23.55 18.13
N HIS A 638 -34.46 -23.00 18.42
CA HIS A 638 -34.02 -22.67 19.77
C HIS A 638 -33.15 -21.39 19.74
N THR A 639 -32.90 -20.81 20.91
CA THR A 639 -32.00 -19.65 21.07
C THR A 639 -30.78 -20.03 21.87
N ARG A 640 -29.68 -19.32 21.66
CA ARG A 640 -28.55 -19.28 22.60
C ARG A 640 -28.39 -17.85 23.12
N ASP A 641 -28.17 -17.74 24.42
CA ASP A 641 -27.90 -16.47 25.06
C ASP A 641 -26.41 -16.15 24.92
N LEU A 642 -26.09 -14.92 24.53
CA LEU A 642 -24.71 -14.48 24.41
C LEU A 642 -23.98 -14.48 25.77
N ALA A 643 -24.70 -14.32 26.88
CA ALA A 643 -24.15 -14.42 28.22
C ALA A 643 -23.65 -15.84 28.55
N GLU A 644 -24.28 -16.88 27.99
CA GLU A 644 -23.78 -18.26 28.12
C GLU A 644 -22.48 -18.43 27.34
N VAL A 645 -22.41 -17.90 26.11
CA VAL A 645 -21.21 -17.94 25.28
C VAL A 645 -20.05 -17.18 25.94
N ALA A 646 -20.34 -16.01 26.52
CA ALA A 646 -19.36 -15.23 27.26
C ALA A 646 -18.80 -16.05 28.44
N ALA A 647 -19.67 -16.71 29.21
CA ALA A 647 -19.27 -17.56 30.32
C ALA A 647 -18.47 -18.80 29.88
N GLU A 648 -18.84 -19.45 28.77
CA GLU A 648 -18.12 -20.60 28.20
C GLU A 648 -16.68 -20.26 27.79
N HIS A 649 -16.42 -19.00 27.45
CA HIS A 649 -15.12 -18.51 27.00
C HIS A 649 -14.41 -17.60 28.01
N ASP A 650 -14.87 -17.55 29.26
CA ASP A 650 -14.32 -16.67 30.31
C ASP A 650 -14.23 -15.18 29.89
N ARG A 651 -15.17 -14.73 29.06
CA ARG A 651 -15.26 -13.34 28.58
C ARG A 651 -16.29 -12.54 29.39
N PRO A 652 -16.04 -11.25 29.64
CA PRO A 652 -17.04 -10.38 30.24
C PRO A 652 -18.21 -10.19 29.27
N MET A 653 -19.43 -10.26 29.79
CA MET A 653 -20.62 -9.89 29.02
C MET A 653 -20.74 -8.35 29.02
N PRO A 654 -20.81 -7.69 27.85
CA PRO A 654 -20.94 -6.24 27.81
C PRO A 654 -22.28 -5.79 28.42
N PRO A 655 -22.30 -4.80 29.34
CA PRO A 655 -23.53 -4.35 29.99
C PRO A 655 -24.66 -3.99 29.03
N THR A 656 -24.35 -3.34 27.90
CA THR A 656 -25.31 -2.93 26.87
C THR A 656 -26.10 -4.08 26.24
N PHE A 657 -25.54 -5.29 26.27
CA PHE A 657 -26.13 -6.50 25.67
C PHE A 657 -26.51 -7.55 26.72
N ASP A 658 -26.27 -7.30 28.01
CA ASP A 658 -26.53 -8.27 29.08
C ASP A 658 -28.05 -8.41 29.30
N PRO A 659 -28.65 -9.58 29.01
CA PRO A 659 -30.09 -9.78 29.13
C PRO A 659 -30.58 -9.78 30.58
N ARG A 660 -29.67 -9.83 31.56
CA ARG A 660 -29.98 -9.76 32.99
C ARG A 660 -30.17 -8.32 33.48
N GLN A 661 -29.71 -7.33 32.73
CA GLN A 661 -29.87 -5.92 33.07
C GLN A 661 -31.19 -5.37 32.50
N PRO A 662 -31.93 -4.55 33.25
CA PRO A 662 -33.12 -3.86 32.72
C PRO A 662 -32.71 -2.86 31.64
N ASP A 663 -33.57 -2.67 30.62
CA ASP A 663 -33.41 -1.68 29.55
C ASP A 663 -32.14 -1.84 28.68
N THR A 664 -31.69 -3.08 28.44
CA THR A 664 -30.56 -3.40 27.53
C THR A 664 -31.01 -3.88 26.15
N SER A 665 -30.07 -3.88 25.21
CA SER A 665 -30.30 -4.37 23.85
C SER A 665 -30.46 -5.88 23.85
N ARG A 666 -31.62 -6.37 23.39
CA ARG A 666 -31.84 -7.82 23.24
C ARG A 666 -31.47 -8.28 21.84
N VAL A 667 -30.34 -8.97 21.76
CA VAL A 667 -29.95 -9.75 20.61
C VAL A 667 -30.40 -11.18 20.82
N VAL A 668 -31.15 -11.73 19.87
CA VAL A 668 -31.56 -13.12 19.88
C VAL A 668 -30.78 -13.86 18.79
N LEU A 669 -29.92 -14.78 19.21
CA LEU A 669 -29.18 -15.66 18.31
C LEU A 669 -29.99 -16.95 18.16
N LEU A 670 -30.62 -17.09 17.00
CA LEU A 670 -31.57 -18.15 16.67
C LEU A 670 -30.90 -19.27 15.91
N PHE A 671 -31.27 -20.50 16.25
CA PHE A 671 -30.81 -21.71 15.59
C PHE A 671 -32.00 -22.59 15.23
N GLY A 672 -31.99 -23.15 14.02
CA GLY A 672 -33.05 -24.00 13.51
C GLY A 672 -32.52 -25.27 12.86
N GLU A 673 -33.29 -26.35 12.98
CA GLU A 673 -33.07 -27.60 12.25
C GLU A 673 -34.31 -27.96 11.41
N ARG A 674 -34.08 -28.41 10.18
CA ARG A 674 -35.15 -28.72 9.21
C ARG A 674 -35.68 -30.14 9.29
#